data_AF-A0AAU9UG92-F1
#
_entry.id   AF-A0AAU9UG92-F1
#
_cell.length_a   1.000
_cell.length_b   1.000
_cell.length_c   1.000
_cell.angle_alpha   90.00
_cell.angle_beta   90.00
_cell.angle_gamma   90.00
#
_symmetry.space_group_name_H-M   'P 1'
#
loop_
_entity.id
_entity.type
_entity.pdbx_description
1 polymer ?
#
loop_
_entity_poly.entity_id
_entity_poly.type
_entity_poly.pdbx_seq_one_letter_code
_entity_poly.pdbx_strand_id
1 'polypeptide(L)'
;MAPNFSKNAILKGDIDFFCLVCEVYIISTTECEEHISTADHEKNISINKYDEEFKEECIRKIKNKYFCELCNKLLPLLLRVKLHINEPTHIENKNIGWLKRVDGAIVAFNEIVIDDAAWHGFSDNSCIVCNTEFKNSEIHKKISTHILNLLQMKVDFDKEKNIYRKIDEFSFQCLTCNIVQYLSDIRNHFDSPAHKQLLQACHETHKLLKVNIEMSHKSNSEFKDDGNKSVEQTEKCQLSKNPVDIEKHTSTEKNDSKTTESILHVENKDLKPNMENIESNSKDSSKNAVVCEEEPKNDSTFEFDDTCEERICKVLKTNNYITLDNNNMSWCILCDWLMNSSKIEEHVNGKHHNFLLKLHKNREAKLKEKYANNTNNTKNNESTINMRILDSLSEFQKNNIEINFETKTAVCKKCSINLDYDYDIIENHILKHSKLQQEQHKNQKKKKKGKKSIIFPVEKVPEKKGRLFSSPVLLNCDMEKEKPLEVNVTEESGKIENDKENGSETNIKYGIQTIDGEATQKETQIFEETSSSQKIKKTKECTVEKISTIDFIESIIVAKDIIQSIDFHDIIINNKICVNFFTLLYFTFNGENFKCHLCEVTFFPLLFEEHCETPKHDVAMRDTPVLIQYDSEFIREIRPGCFHCGFCNEIVSSLEKIEAHLNSLSHRECKGYASWRLQQYQPEIAKNQYETVFSAEFFAKNLTRKLFN
;
A
#
# COMPACT_ATOMS: atom_id res chain seq x y z
N MET A 1 -19.88 7.42 4.89
CA MET A 1 -21.01 6.87 5.67
C MET A 1 -21.60 8.00 6.50
N ALA A 2 -22.92 8.10 6.66
CA ALA A 2 -23.53 9.12 7.52
C ALA A 2 -23.19 8.81 9.00
N PRO A 3 -22.25 9.53 9.63
CA PRO A 3 -21.80 9.22 11.00
C PRO A 3 -22.91 9.46 12.04
N ASN A 4 -24.05 10.03 11.61
CA ASN A 4 -25.15 10.42 12.47
C ASN A 4 -25.94 9.22 13.00
N PHE A 5 -26.11 8.13 12.23
CA PHE A 5 -26.91 6.98 12.71
C PHE A 5 -26.15 6.12 13.71
N SER A 6 -24.86 5.82 13.46
CA SER A 6 -24.06 5.01 14.38
C SER A 6 -23.92 5.65 15.77
N LYS A 7 -23.82 6.98 15.86
CA LYS A 7 -23.79 7.71 17.15
C LYS A 7 -25.05 7.50 18.00
N ASN A 8 -26.17 7.17 17.34
CA ASN A 8 -27.45 6.84 17.97
C ASN A 8 -27.64 5.33 18.13
N ALA A 9 -26.55 4.55 18.13
CA ALA A 9 -26.57 3.10 18.26
C ALA A 9 -27.45 2.39 17.22
N ILE A 10 -27.55 2.95 16.01
CA ILE A 10 -28.21 2.31 14.88
C ILE A 10 -27.19 1.49 14.12
N LEU A 11 -27.42 0.17 14.05
CA LEU A 11 -26.71 -0.72 13.15
C LEU A 11 -27.30 -0.57 11.76
N LYS A 12 -26.50 -0.05 10.82
CA LYS A 12 -26.92 0.15 9.44
C LYS A 12 -26.60 -1.08 8.58
N GLY A 13 -27.60 -1.63 7.90
CA GLY A 13 -27.42 -2.59 6.79
C GLY A 13 -27.30 -1.87 5.45
N ASP A 14 -27.31 -2.63 4.35
CA ASP A 14 -27.25 -2.06 3.00
C ASP A 14 -28.52 -1.26 2.65
N ILE A 15 -29.67 -1.72 3.14
CA ILE A 15 -30.99 -1.14 2.88
C ILE A 15 -31.63 -0.71 4.21
N ASP A 16 -31.64 -1.62 5.19
CA ASP A 16 -32.40 -1.45 6.43
C ASP A 16 -31.53 -0.99 7.61
N PHE A 17 -32.20 -0.68 8.71
CA PHE A 17 -31.58 -0.22 9.95
C PHE A 17 -32.10 -1.03 11.14
N PHE A 18 -31.27 -1.16 12.18
CA PHE A 18 -31.66 -1.76 13.44
C PHE A 18 -31.19 -0.92 14.61
N CYS A 19 -32.12 -0.42 15.42
CA CYS A 19 -31.78 0.29 16.64
C CYS A 19 -31.35 -0.70 17.72
N LEU A 20 -30.08 -0.67 18.13
CA LEU A 20 -29.54 -1.63 19.09
C LEU A 20 -30.03 -1.36 20.52
N VAL A 21 -30.38 -0.12 20.85
CA VAL A 21 -30.84 0.27 22.21
C VAL A 21 -32.34 0.08 22.41
N CYS A 22 -33.13 0.20 21.34
CA CYS A 22 -34.59 -0.04 21.35
C CYS A 22 -34.97 -1.43 20.85
N GLU A 23 -34.06 -2.14 20.16
CA GLU A 23 -34.29 -3.42 19.49
C GLU A 23 -35.42 -3.37 18.44
N VAL A 24 -35.47 -2.26 17.70
CA VAL A 24 -36.46 -2.00 16.64
C VAL A 24 -35.80 -2.08 15.27
N TYR A 25 -36.40 -2.85 14.38
CA TYR A 25 -36.05 -2.89 12.95
C TYR A 25 -36.78 -1.76 12.21
N ILE A 26 -36.06 -1.07 11.32
CA ILE A 26 -36.50 0.15 10.66
C ILE A 26 -36.13 0.04 9.18
N ILE A 27 -37.08 0.33 8.29
CA ILE A 27 -36.95 -0.01 6.86
C ILE A 27 -36.41 1.17 6.05
N SER A 28 -36.59 2.40 6.54
CA SER A 28 -36.19 3.60 5.81
C SER A 28 -35.37 4.58 6.64
N THR A 29 -34.58 5.41 5.94
CA THR A 29 -33.81 6.50 6.55
C THR A 29 -34.72 7.50 7.26
N THR A 30 -35.89 7.83 6.69
CA THR A 30 -36.85 8.78 7.28
C THR A 30 -37.44 8.25 8.58
N GLU A 31 -37.90 6.98 8.60
CA GLU A 31 -38.37 6.33 9.83
C GLU A 31 -37.26 6.26 10.89
N CYS A 32 -36.00 6.10 10.48
CA CYS A 32 -34.85 6.08 11.38
C CYS A 32 -34.63 7.46 12.02
N GLU A 33 -34.72 8.55 11.26
CA GLU A 33 -34.63 9.92 11.77
C GLU A 33 -35.78 10.24 12.75
N GLU A 34 -37.01 9.83 12.40
CA GLU A 34 -38.18 9.94 13.29
C GLU A 34 -37.99 9.13 14.58
N HIS A 35 -37.50 7.89 14.46
CA HIS A 35 -37.24 7.00 15.60
C HIS A 35 -36.19 7.57 16.56
N ILE A 36 -35.06 8.06 16.04
CA ILE A 36 -33.99 8.67 16.86
C ILE A 36 -34.50 9.89 17.63
N SER A 37 -35.48 10.61 17.06
CA SER A 37 -36.10 11.78 17.68
C SER A 37 -37.14 11.45 18.75
N THR A 38 -37.44 10.17 19.00
CA THR A 38 -38.41 9.77 20.03
C THR A 38 -37.81 9.85 21.43
N ALA A 39 -38.62 10.29 22.41
CA ALA A 39 -38.19 10.40 23.81
C ALA A 39 -37.72 9.06 24.41
N ASP A 40 -38.32 7.95 23.98
CA ASP A 40 -37.91 6.61 24.41
C ASP A 40 -36.51 6.24 23.90
N HIS A 41 -36.18 6.59 22.65
CA HIS A 41 -34.85 6.38 22.11
C HIS A 41 -33.80 7.22 22.86
N GLU A 42 -34.05 8.52 23.06
CA GLU A 42 -33.17 9.42 23.81
C GLU A 42 -32.89 8.92 25.24
N LYS A 43 -33.92 8.40 25.91
CA LYS A 43 -33.79 7.78 27.21
C LYS A 43 -32.92 6.51 27.14
N ASN A 44 -33.14 5.64 26.16
CA ASN A 44 -32.38 4.39 26.04
C ASN A 44 -30.91 4.63 25.67
N ILE A 45 -30.61 5.58 24.79
CA ILE A 45 -29.22 5.90 24.40
C ILE A 45 -28.44 6.51 25.58
N SER A 46 -29.08 7.32 26.42
CA SER A 46 -28.43 7.92 27.61
C SER A 46 -28.06 6.90 28.69
N ILE A 47 -28.81 5.79 28.79
CA ILE A 47 -28.51 4.66 29.68
C ILE A 47 -27.29 3.86 29.15
N ASN A 48 -27.20 3.67 27.84
CA ASN A 48 -26.15 2.88 27.20
C ASN A 48 -24.91 3.75 26.91
N LYS A 49 -24.06 3.91 27.93
CA LYS A 49 -22.83 4.72 27.84
C LYS A 49 -21.73 4.03 27.02
N TYR A 50 -20.75 4.83 26.61
CA TYR A 50 -19.47 4.31 26.12
C TYR A 50 -18.80 3.43 27.18
N ASP A 51 -18.11 2.39 26.74
CA ASP A 51 -17.24 1.64 27.64
C ASP A 51 -16.05 2.53 28.04
N GLU A 52 -15.77 2.66 29.33
CA GLU A 52 -14.75 3.61 29.83
C GLU A 52 -13.33 3.25 29.35
N GLU A 53 -13.02 1.97 29.10
CA GLU A 53 -11.71 1.55 28.56
C GLU A 53 -11.55 1.94 27.08
N PHE A 54 -12.66 2.06 26.33
CA PHE A 54 -12.68 2.22 24.87
C PHE A 54 -13.46 3.45 24.39
N LYS A 55 -13.64 4.44 25.26
CA LYS A 55 -14.41 5.65 24.95
C LYS A 55 -13.83 6.43 23.78
N GLU A 56 -12.51 6.51 23.68
CA GLU A 56 -11.78 7.16 22.58
C GLU A 56 -11.84 6.38 21.26
N GLU A 57 -12.23 5.12 21.33
CA GLU A 57 -12.47 4.24 20.18
C GLU A 57 -13.95 4.24 19.75
N CYS A 58 -14.78 5.11 20.36
CA CYS A 58 -16.22 5.20 20.14
C CYS A 58 -16.93 3.83 20.27
N ILE A 59 -16.53 3.04 21.27
CA ILE A 59 -17.16 1.74 21.57
C ILE A 59 -18.23 1.92 22.64
N ARG A 60 -19.48 1.66 22.26
CA ARG A 60 -20.63 1.71 23.16
C ARG A 60 -20.96 0.34 23.72
N LYS A 61 -21.19 0.25 25.03
CA LYS A 61 -21.67 -1.00 25.64
C LYS A 61 -23.19 -1.03 25.59
N ILE A 62 -23.73 -2.03 24.88
CA ILE A 62 -25.18 -2.20 24.70
C ILE A 62 -25.55 -3.59 25.25
N LYS A 63 -26.23 -3.60 26.40
CA LYS A 63 -26.51 -4.82 27.18
C LYS A 63 -25.21 -5.61 27.45
N ASN A 64 -25.08 -6.80 26.86
CA ASN A 64 -23.92 -7.69 26.99
C ASN A 64 -23.00 -7.69 25.74
N LYS A 65 -23.16 -6.72 24.83
CA LYS A 65 -22.40 -6.58 23.59
C LYS A 65 -21.73 -5.20 23.51
N TYR A 66 -20.85 -5.05 22.54
CA TYR A 66 -20.06 -3.85 22.30
C TYR A 66 -20.26 -3.38 20.87
N PHE A 67 -20.73 -2.16 20.67
CA PHE A 67 -20.98 -1.60 19.35
C PHE A 67 -19.89 -0.59 19.00
N CYS A 68 -19.19 -0.81 17.89
CA CYS A 68 -18.24 0.14 17.34
C CYS A 68 -18.98 1.11 16.41
N GLU A 69 -19.08 2.37 16.81
CA GLU A 69 -19.79 3.40 16.05
C GLU A 69 -19.05 3.75 14.74
N LEU A 70 -17.72 3.64 14.74
CA LEU A 70 -16.85 3.97 13.61
C LEU A 70 -16.96 2.94 12.49
N CYS A 71 -16.99 1.66 12.85
CA CYS A 71 -17.02 0.54 11.91
C CYS A 71 -18.43 0.00 11.67
N ASN A 72 -19.44 0.49 12.39
CA ASN A 72 -20.80 -0.03 12.37
C ASN A 72 -20.84 -1.56 12.59
N LYS A 73 -20.05 -2.04 13.57
CA LYS A 73 -19.89 -3.47 13.92
C LYS A 73 -20.35 -3.74 15.34
N LEU A 74 -21.12 -4.81 15.54
CA LEU A 74 -21.51 -5.31 16.85
C LEU A 74 -20.64 -6.51 17.27
N LEU A 75 -19.92 -6.36 18.37
CA LEU A 75 -18.95 -7.31 18.89
C LEU A 75 -19.49 -7.97 20.17
N PRO A 76 -19.54 -9.32 20.26
CA PRO A 76 -20.15 -10.01 21.38
C PRO A 76 -19.30 -10.03 22.66
N LEU A 77 -17.98 -9.82 22.54
CA LEU A 77 -17.02 -10.01 23.64
C LEU A 77 -15.98 -8.89 23.67
N LEU A 78 -15.55 -8.53 24.88
CA LEU A 78 -14.50 -7.52 25.11
C LEU A 78 -13.17 -7.88 24.42
N LEU A 79 -12.80 -9.16 24.40
CA LEU A 79 -11.58 -9.61 23.71
C LEU A 79 -11.62 -9.30 22.20
N ARG A 80 -12.80 -9.38 21.58
CA ARG A 80 -12.96 -9.02 20.16
C ARG A 80 -12.88 -7.51 19.94
N VAL A 81 -13.28 -6.68 20.91
CA VAL A 81 -13.04 -5.22 20.86
C VAL A 81 -11.55 -4.94 20.81
N LYS A 82 -10.76 -5.56 21.69
CA LYS A 82 -9.30 -5.37 21.74
C LYS A 82 -8.60 -5.77 20.43
N LEU A 83 -9.09 -6.81 19.76
CA LEU A 83 -8.59 -7.17 18.43
C LEU A 83 -9.06 -6.16 17.37
N HIS A 84 -10.35 -5.84 17.37
CA HIS A 84 -10.99 -4.97 16.38
C HIS A 84 -10.38 -3.57 16.31
N ILE A 85 -10.09 -2.93 17.46
CA ILE A 85 -9.56 -1.56 17.48
C ILE A 85 -8.15 -1.44 16.87
N ASN A 86 -7.45 -2.57 16.71
CA ASN A 86 -6.16 -2.66 16.04
C ASN A 86 -6.29 -3.02 14.55
N GLU A 87 -7.50 -3.32 14.06
CA GLU A 87 -7.73 -3.58 12.63
C GLU A 87 -7.44 -2.29 11.83
N PRO A 88 -6.74 -2.38 10.69
CA PRO A 88 -6.48 -1.22 9.82
C PRO A 88 -7.75 -0.45 9.45
N THR A 89 -8.84 -1.15 9.17
CA THR A 89 -10.13 -0.54 8.84
C THR A 89 -10.72 0.29 9.97
N HIS A 90 -10.56 -0.13 11.23
CA HIS A 90 -10.98 0.66 12.39
C HIS A 90 -10.12 1.91 12.54
N ILE A 91 -8.80 1.77 12.42
CA ILE A 91 -7.87 2.91 12.49
C ILE A 91 -8.21 3.93 11.40
N GLU A 92 -8.50 3.50 10.17
CA GLU A 92 -8.89 4.39 9.08
C GLU A 92 -10.24 5.08 9.35
N ASN A 93 -11.26 4.35 9.80
CA ASN A 93 -12.56 4.93 10.16
C ASN A 93 -12.45 5.90 11.35
N LYS A 94 -11.59 5.59 12.33
CA LYS A 94 -11.28 6.45 13.46
C LYS A 94 -10.65 7.76 13.01
N ASN A 95 -9.66 7.67 12.13
CA ASN A 95 -8.98 8.82 11.55
C ASN A 95 -9.96 9.73 10.77
N ILE A 96 -10.90 9.15 10.01
CA ILE A 96 -11.96 9.91 9.33
C ILE A 96 -12.86 10.62 10.35
N GLY A 97 -13.25 9.93 11.43
CA GLY A 97 -14.09 10.49 12.49
C GLY A 97 -13.44 11.64 13.27
N TRP A 98 -12.12 11.78 13.22
CA TRP A 98 -11.39 12.85 13.90
C TRP A 98 -11.48 14.20 13.19
N LEU A 99 -11.76 14.24 11.89
CA LEU A 99 -11.93 15.49 11.14
C LEU A 99 -13.41 15.82 10.96
N LYS A 100 -13.79 17.05 11.34
CA LYS A 100 -15.14 17.56 11.10
C LYS A 100 -15.13 19.05 10.82
N ARG A 101 -16.17 19.54 10.13
CA ARG A 101 -16.42 20.98 10.01
C ARG A 101 -17.28 21.46 11.16
N VAL A 102 -16.88 22.56 11.79
CA VAL A 102 -17.61 23.25 12.85
C VAL A 102 -17.61 24.73 12.51
N ASP A 103 -18.78 25.29 12.20
CA ASP A 103 -18.94 26.69 11.78
C ASP A 103 -17.98 27.10 10.63
N GLY A 104 -17.91 26.26 9.60
CA GLY A 104 -17.02 26.44 8.45
C GLY A 104 -15.56 26.04 8.70
N ALA A 105 -15.06 26.15 9.94
CA ALA A 105 -13.71 25.76 10.32
C ALA A 105 -13.53 24.24 10.36
N ILE A 106 -12.31 23.75 10.12
CA ILE A 106 -11.98 22.33 10.17
C ILE A 106 -11.35 22.03 11.52
N VAL A 107 -11.92 21.06 12.23
CA VAL A 107 -11.48 20.68 13.57
C VAL A 107 -11.07 19.22 13.57
N ALA A 108 -9.84 18.96 14.01
CA ALA A 108 -9.32 17.63 14.30
C ALA A 108 -9.45 17.30 15.79
N PHE A 109 -9.72 16.03 16.12
CA PHE A 109 -9.83 15.50 17.49
C PHE A 109 -10.84 16.23 18.40
N ASN A 110 -11.74 17.04 17.83
CA ASN A 110 -12.62 17.96 18.56
C ASN A 110 -11.86 19.00 19.41
N GLU A 111 -10.61 19.32 19.08
CA GLU A 111 -9.81 20.24 19.89
C GLU A 111 -8.74 21.02 19.12
N ILE A 112 -8.37 20.64 17.90
CA ILE A 112 -7.37 21.32 17.09
C ILE A 112 -8.05 21.96 15.89
N VAL A 113 -8.08 23.29 15.81
CA VAL A 113 -8.53 24.00 14.60
C VAL A 113 -7.40 23.98 13.55
N ILE A 114 -7.73 23.50 12.36
CA ILE A 114 -6.86 23.53 11.19
C ILE A 114 -7.18 24.80 10.40
N ASP A 115 -6.16 25.59 10.12
CA ASP A 115 -6.28 26.78 9.29
C ASP A 115 -6.75 26.43 7.87
N ASP A 116 -7.55 27.30 7.26
CA ASP A 116 -8.15 27.03 5.95
C ASP A 116 -7.10 26.96 4.83
N ALA A 117 -6.05 27.80 4.89
CA ALA A 117 -4.94 27.71 3.95
C ALA A 117 -4.15 26.42 4.16
N ALA A 118 -3.91 26.01 5.41
CA ALA A 118 -3.26 24.75 5.74
C ALA A 118 -4.03 23.54 5.19
N TRP A 119 -5.36 23.51 5.39
CA TRP A 119 -6.21 22.44 4.87
C TRP A 119 -6.16 22.33 3.35
N HIS A 120 -6.21 23.47 2.65
CA HIS A 120 -6.10 23.52 1.20
C HIS A 120 -4.65 23.37 0.69
N GLY A 121 -3.67 23.24 1.58
CA GLY A 121 -2.27 23.12 1.20
C GLY A 121 -1.71 24.35 0.51
N PHE A 122 -2.18 25.54 0.90
CA PHE A 122 -1.71 26.80 0.32
C PHE A 122 -0.54 27.32 1.12
N SER A 123 0.59 27.51 0.46
CA SER A 123 1.78 28.12 1.01
C SER A 123 2.20 29.27 0.08
N ASP A 124 2.09 30.50 0.59
CA ASP A 124 2.24 31.74 -0.16
C ASP A 124 1.33 31.82 -1.40
N ASN A 125 1.90 31.73 -2.60
CA ASN A 125 1.19 31.73 -3.89
C ASN A 125 1.27 30.37 -4.58
N SER A 126 1.50 29.30 -3.82
CA SER A 126 1.62 27.94 -4.32
C SER A 126 0.68 27.00 -3.58
N CYS A 127 0.17 26.01 -4.31
CA CYS A 127 -0.63 24.94 -3.76
C CYS A 127 0.22 23.67 -3.71
N ILE A 128 0.48 23.17 -2.51
CA ILE A 128 1.20 21.93 -2.23
C ILE A 128 0.39 20.73 -2.73
N VAL A 129 -0.94 20.79 -2.62
CA VAL A 129 -1.85 19.71 -3.06
C VAL A 129 -1.85 19.55 -4.58
N CYS A 130 -1.80 20.66 -5.32
CA CYS A 130 -1.77 20.65 -6.79
C CYS A 130 -0.36 20.69 -7.38
N ASN A 131 0.64 21.03 -6.57
CA ASN A 131 2.00 21.39 -7.02
C ASN A 131 2.00 22.51 -8.08
N THR A 132 1.13 23.51 -7.94
CA THR A 132 0.99 24.62 -8.90
C THR A 132 0.98 25.99 -8.21
N GLU A 133 1.48 27.02 -8.89
CA GLU A 133 1.32 28.41 -8.46
C GLU A 133 -0.10 28.93 -8.79
N PHE A 134 -0.63 29.82 -7.96
CA PHE A 134 -1.90 30.52 -8.19
C PHE A 134 -1.79 32.01 -7.83
N LYS A 135 -2.59 32.84 -8.49
CA LYS A 135 -2.67 34.29 -8.19
C LYS A 135 -3.72 34.63 -7.14
N ASN A 136 -4.78 33.81 -7.06
CA ASN A 136 -5.90 34.03 -6.16
C ASN A 136 -6.34 32.69 -5.56
N SER A 137 -6.15 32.56 -4.25
CA SER A 137 -6.47 31.35 -3.49
C SER A 137 -7.96 31.01 -3.57
N GLU A 138 -8.86 31.99 -3.52
CA GLU A 138 -10.32 31.77 -3.55
C GLU A 138 -10.81 31.22 -4.88
N ILE A 139 -10.17 31.60 -5.99
CA ILE A 139 -10.43 31.00 -7.31
C ILE A 139 -9.87 29.58 -7.33
N HIS A 140 -8.63 29.38 -6.87
CA HIS A 140 -7.96 28.07 -6.90
C HIS A 140 -8.70 27.02 -6.06
N LYS A 141 -9.25 27.39 -4.89
CA LYS A 141 -10.08 26.51 -4.03
C LYS A 141 -11.28 25.91 -4.76
N LYS A 142 -11.81 26.61 -5.76
CA LYS A 142 -13.00 26.21 -6.52
C LYS A 142 -12.68 25.41 -7.78
N ILE A 143 -11.39 25.28 -8.13
CA ILE A 143 -10.98 24.48 -9.28
C ILE A 143 -11.26 23.01 -8.97
N SER A 144 -11.94 22.32 -9.88
CA SER A 144 -12.33 20.92 -9.71
C SER A 144 -11.13 19.99 -9.48
N THR A 145 -10.02 20.18 -10.20
CA THR A 145 -8.80 19.40 -10.02
C THR A 145 -8.21 19.56 -8.62
N HIS A 146 -8.21 20.78 -8.07
CA HIS A 146 -7.79 21.03 -6.69
C HIS A 146 -8.66 20.30 -5.68
N ILE A 147 -9.98 20.38 -5.83
CA ILE A 147 -10.92 19.70 -4.95
C ILE A 147 -10.71 18.17 -5.01
N LEU A 148 -10.53 17.61 -6.21
CA LEU A 148 -10.29 16.18 -6.38
C LEU A 148 -8.98 15.74 -5.72
N ASN A 149 -7.88 16.46 -5.98
CA ASN A 149 -6.58 16.17 -5.36
C ASN A 149 -6.68 16.26 -3.83
N LEU A 150 -7.34 17.30 -3.31
CA LEU A 150 -7.53 17.49 -1.87
C LEU A 150 -8.32 16.34 -1.22
N LEU A 151 -9.34 15.81 -1.90
CA LEU A 151 -10.15 14.68 -1.43
C LEU A 151 -9.41 13.34 -1.52
N GLN A 152 -8.54 13.18 -2.52
CA GLN A 152 -7.75 11.95 -2.73
C GLN A 152 -6.55 11.86 -1.79
N MET A 153 -6.03 12.99 -1.30
CA MET A 153 -4.91 13.00 -0.37
C MET A 153 -5.30 12.45 1.01
N LYS A 154 -4.60 11.39 1.43
CA LYS A 154 -4.77 10.80 2.76
C LYS A 154 -4.21 11.74 3.83
N VAL A 155 -5.04 12.06 4.82
CA VAL A 155 -4.60 12.71 6.06
C VAL A 155 -4.29 11.62 7.08
N ASP A 156 -3.07 11.66 7.60
CA ASP A 156 -2.56 10.75 8.61
C ASP A 156 -2.47 11.46 9.97
N PHE A 157 -2.51 10.64 11.01
CA PHE A 157 -2.49 11.05 12.40
C PHE A 157 -1.52 10.17 13.17
N ASP A 158 -0.78 10.74 14.11
CA ASP A 158 0.05 9.96 15.02
C ASP A 158 -0.58 9.84 16.42
N LYS A 159 0.12 9.12 17.30
CA LYS A 159 -0.33 8.87 18.68
C LYS A 159 -0.34 10.13 19.55
N GLU A 160 0.40 11.16 19.17
CA GLU A 160 0.51 12.43 19.86
C GLU A 160 -0.46 13.48 19.30
N LYS A 161 -1.43 13.04 18.48
CA LYS A 161 -2.44 13.88 17.82
C LYS A 161 -1.84 14.89 16.84
N ASN A 162 -0.65 14.62 16.30
CA ASN A 162 -0.12 15.40 15.19
C ASN A 162 -0.86 15.04 13.91
N ILE A 163 -1.13 16.05 13.08
CA ILE A 163 -1.94 15.92 11.87
C ILE A 163 -1.08 16.30 10.67
N TYR A 164 -0.99 15.41 9.70
CA TYR A 164 -0.21 15.64 8.50
C TYR A 164 -0.81 14.93 7.30
N ARG A 165 -0.32 15.30 6.11
CA ARG A 165 -0.56 14.52 4.88
C ARG A 165 0.75 14.32 4.16
N LYS A 166 0.94 13.13 3.59
CA LYS A 166 2.09 12.85 2.74
C LYS A 166 1.89 13.55 1.40
N ILE A 167 2.93 14.22 0.93
CA ILE A 167 2.91 14.89 -0.38
C ILE A 167 3.51 13.96 -1.42
N ASP A 168 4.62 13.32 -1.08
CA ASP A 168 5.29 12.28 -1.86
C ASP A 168 5.87 11.22 -0.90
N GLU A 169 6.71 10.31 -1.40
CA GLU A 169 7.35 9.24 -0.59
C GLU A 169 8.33 9.77 0.46
N PHE A 170 8.82 11.01 0.30
CA PHE A 170 9.91 11.57 1.09
C PHE A 170 9.52 12.77 1.92
N SER A 171 8.32 13.33 1.72
CA SER A 171 7.88 14.58 2.33
C SER A 171 6.43 14.55 2.78
N PHE A 172 6.16 15.36 3.80
CA PHE A 172 4.83 15.54 4.36
C PHE A 172 4.56 17.02 4.62
N GLN A 173 3.30 17.40 4.57
CA GLN A 173 2.83 18.69 5.04
C GLN A 173 2.21 18.52 6.42
N CYS A 174 2.71 19.27 7.41
CA CYS A 174 2.05 19.38 8.70
C CYS A 174 0.84 20.31 8.59
N LEU A 175 -0.35 19.85 8.96
CA LEU A 175 -1.57 20.65 8.88
C LEU A 175 -1.72 21.65 10.05
N THR A 176 -0.91 21.52 11.11
CA THR A 176 -0.89 22.47 12.24
C THR A 176 -0.11 23.73 11.90
N CYS A 177 1.08 23.60 11.31
CA CYS A 177 1.95 24.73 11.00
C CYS A 177 1.99 25.10 9.52
N ASN A 178 1.37 24.29 8.65
CA ASN A 178 1.36 24.46 7.19
C ASN A 178 2.76 24.47 6.55
N ILE A 179 3.67 23.63 7.05
CA ILE A 179 5.05 23.51 6.55
C ILE A 179 5.24 22.13 5.91
N VAL A 180 5.95 22.08 4.78
CA VAL A 180 6.41 20.84 4.15
C VAL A 180 7.79 20.46 4.70
N GLN A 181 7.92 19.22 5.18
CA GLN A 181 9.14 18.67 5.77
C GLN A 181 9.46 17.29 5.20
N TYR A 182 10.67 16.81 5.42
CA TYR A 182 11.04 15.43 5.06
C TYR A 182 10.41 14.44 6.04
N LEU A 183 9.93 13.31 5.51
CA LEU A 183 9.34 12.24 6.32
C LEU A 183 10.33 11.65 7.34
N SER A 184 11.64 11.69 7.04
CA SER A 184 12.69 11.31 7.99
C SER A 184 12.76 12.22 9.22
N ASP A 185 12.31 13.47 9.09
CA ASP A 185 12.38 14.51 10.12
C ASP A 185 11.05 14.67 10.87
N ILE A 186 10.05 13.80 10.62
CA ILE A 186 8.70 13.92 11.17
C ILE A 186 8.69 14.03 12.70
N ARG A 187 9.49 13.21 13.39
CA ARG A 187 9.62 13.24 14.85
C ARG A 187 10.28 14.53 15.33
N ASN A 188 11.40 14.91 14.72
CA ASN A 188 12.12 16.13 15.08
C ASN A 188 11.25 17.38 14.91
N HIS A 189 10.42 17.39 13.86
CA HIS A 189 9.48 18.47 13.60
C HIS A 189 8.40 18.55 14.68
N PHE A 190 7.70 17.45 14.98
CA PHE A 190 6.64 17.44 15.98
C PHE A 190 7.14 17.65 17.40
N ASP A 191 8.36 17.21 17.69
CA ASP A 191 8.98 17.45 18.99
C ASP A 191 9.50 18.87 19.18
N SER A 192 9.61 19.64 18.10
CA SER A 192 10.14 20.99 18.15
C SER A 192 9.28 21.92 19.04
N PRO A 193 9.91 22.81 19.83
CA PRO A 193 9.16 23.76 20.66
C PRO A 193 8.23 24.66 19.85
N ALA A 194 8.62 25.02 18.62
CA ALA A 194 7.83 25.85 17.73
C ALA A 194 6.51 25.16 17.32
N HIS A 195 6.56 23.88 16.95
CA HIS A 195 5.37 23.11 16.62
C HIS A 195 4.44 22.95 17.83
N LYS A 196 4.98 22.62 19.01
CA LYS A 196 4.20 22.48 20.24
C LYS A 196 3.49 23.78 20.64
N GLN A 197 4.11 24.94 20.43
CA GLN A 197 3.47 26.25 20.65
C GLN A 197 2.32 26.51 19.68
N LEU A 198 2.50 26.21 18.38
CA LEU A 198 1.43 26.36 17.37
C LEU A 198 0.26 25.41 17.65
N LEU A 199 0.54 24.17 18.02
CA LEU A 199 -0.48 23.21 18.43
C LEU A 199 -1.31 23.73 19.62
N GLN A 200 -0.65 24.30 20.62
CA GLN A 200 -1.33 24.94 21.75
C GLN A 200 -2.21 26.13 21.32
N ALA A 201 -1.75 26.95 20.37
CA ALA A 201 -2.56 28.04 19.82
C ALA A 201 -3.80 27.54 19.08
N CYS A 202 -3.70 26.43 18.33
CA CYS A 202 -4.85 25.76 17.71
C CYS A 202 -5.88 25.30 18.76
N HIS A 203 -5.43 24.80 19.92
CA HIS A 203 -6.31 24.42 21.03
C HIS A 203 -7.04 25.62 21.63
N GLU A 204 -6.35 26.73 21.89
CA GLU A 204 -7.00 27.94 22.41
C GLU A 204 -8.02 28.52 21.41
N THR A 205 -7.71 28.46 20.11
CA THR A 205 -8.64 28.86 19.04
C THR A 205 -9.91 28.01 19.07
N HIS A 206 -9.79 26.70 19.27
CA HIS A 206 -10.95 25.81 19.40
C HIS A 206 -11.83 26.16 20.61
N LYS A 207 -11.21 26.49 21.76
CA LYS A 207 -11.97 26.90 22.96
C LYS A 207 -12.80 28.16 22.68
N LEU A 208 -12.24 29.14 21.99
CA LEU A 208 -12.96 30.36 21.58
C LEU A 208 -14.09 30.07 20.60
N LEU A 209 -13.85 29.21 19.60
CA LEU A 209 -14.88 28.78 18.64
C LEU A 209 -16.07 28.13 19.37
N LYS A 210 -15.79 27.27 20.36
CA LYS A 210 -16.83 26.61 21.16
C LYS A 210 -17.68 27.61 21.95
N VAL A 211 -17.06 28.61 22.58
CA VAL A 211 -17.79 29.67 23.32
C VAL A 211 -18.70 30.47 22.37
N ASN A 212 -18.21 30.82 21.19
CA ASN A 212 -19.01 31.57 20.20
C ASN A 212 -20.24 30.79 19.75
N ILE A 213 -20.09 29.48 19.51
CA ILE A 213 -21.20 28.59 19.14
C ILE A 213 -22.23 28.52 20.28
N GLU A 214 -21.78 28.31 21.52
CA GLU A 214 -22.66 28.27 22.69
C GLU A 214 -23.41 29.60 22.91
N MET A 215 -22.76 30.74 22.65
CA MET A 215 -23.41 32.07 22.71
C MET A 215 -24.47 32.25 21.61
N SER A 216 -24.18 31.82 20.38
CA SER A 216 -25.14 31.92 19.26
C SER A 216 -26.41 31.08 19.46
N HIS A 217 -26.29 29.94 20.15
CA HIS A 217 -27.46 29.11 20.49
C HIS A 217 -28.33 29.75 21.59
N LYS A 218 -27.72 30.43 22.58
CA LYS A 218 -28.48 31.11 23.65
C LYS A 218 -29.26 32.32 23.15
N SER A 219 -28.70 33.12 22.23
CA SER A 219 -29.39 34.28 21.67
C SER A 219 -30.64 33.93 20.85
N ASN A 220 -30.72 32.72 20.31
CA ASN A 220 -31.88 32.27 19.53
C ASN A 220 -33.00 31.66 20.40
N SER A 221 -32.71 31.24 21.63
CA SER A 221 -33.73 30.65 22.52
C SER A 221 -34.58 31.68 23.27
N GLU A 222 -34.14 32.94 23.39
CA GLU A 222 -34.86 33.98 24.17
C GLU A 222 -35.90 34.77 23.37
N PHE A 223 -36.10 34.50 22.07
CA PHE A 223 -37.02 35.25 21.20
C PHE A 223 -38.38 34.58 20.91
N LYS A 224 -38.78 33.56 21.68
CA LYS A 224 -39.98 32.75 21.38
C LYS A 224 -41.07 32.68 22.45
N ASP A 225 -41.10 33.58 23.42
CA ASP A 225 -42.21 33.59 24.39
C ASP A 225 -42.70 35.00 24.69
N ASP A 226 -43.39 35.59 23.72
CA ASP A 226 -44.39 36.63 24.02
C ASP A 226 -45.46 36.63 22.92
N GLY A 227 -46.61 36.02 23.23
CA GLY A 227 -47.86 36.35 22.57
C GLY A 227 -48.62 35.20 21.91
N ASN A 228 -49.16 34.27 22.69
CA ASN A 228 -50.45 33.70 22.32
C ASN A 228 -51.30 33.36 23.56
N LYS A 229 -51.96 34.39 24.11
CA LYS A 229 -53.09 34.22 25.04
C LYS A 229 -54.33 33.88 24.22
N SER A 230 -54.73 32.61 24.24
CA SER A 230 -56.06 32.18 23.82
C SER A 230 -57.10 32.51 24.90
N VAL A 231 -58.23 33.02 24.44
CA VAL A 231 -59.48 33.20 25.19
C VAL A 231 -60.17 31.85 25.34
N GLU A 232 -60.49 31.47 26.58
CA GLU A 232 -61.38 30.35 26.90
C GLU A 232 -62.83 30.70 26.53
N GLN A 233 -63.47 29.86 25.73
CA GLN A 233 -64.90 29.59 25.87
C GLN A 233 -65.16 28.09 25.83
N THR A 234 -65.69 27.63 26.96
CA THR A 234 -66.36 26.36 27.27
C THR A 234 -67.30 25.84 26.19
N GLU A 235 -67.30 24.52 25.94
CA GLU A 235 -68.47 23.66 26.19
C GLU A 235 -68.17 22.15 26.04
N LYS A 236 -68.94 21.37 26.81
CA LYS A 236 -68.94 19.91 26.96
C LYS A 236 -69.28 19.18 25.65
N CYS A 237 -68.77 17.97 25.44
CA CYS A 237 -69.50 16.69 25.69
C CYS A 237 -68.91 15.49 24.91
N GLN A 238 -68.81 14.38 25.63
CA GLN A 238 -68.89 12.95 25.31
C GLN A 238 -68.82 12.40 23.87
N LEU A 239 -68.00 11.33 23.75
CA LEU A 239 -68.17 10.06 23.00
C LEU A 239 -68.99 10.07 21.70
N SER A 240 -68.38 9.61 20.60
CA SER A 240 -68.45 8.19 20.16
C SER A 240 -67.86 7.94 18.76
N LYS A 241 -67.10 6.85 18.68
CA LYS A 241 -67.09 5.79 17.64
C LYS A 241 -67.37 6.16 16.16
N ASN A 242 -66.30 5.96 15.36
CA ASN A 242 -66.23 5.09 14.17
C ASN A 242 -66.82 5.58 12.82
N PRO A 243 -66.38 4.97 11.71
CA PRO A 243 -65.64 5.62 10.61
C PRO A 243 -66.53 5.74 9.34
N VAL A 244 -65.99 6.22 8.20
CA VAL A 244 -66.30 5.77 6.81
C VAL A 244 -65.83 6.78 5.73
N ASP A 245 -65.15 6.21 4.72
CA ASP A 245 -65.10 6.44 3.26
C ASP A 245 -64.83 7.84 2.66
N ILE A 246 -63.79 8.01 1.84
CA ILE A 246 -63.68 7.76 0.38
C ILE A 246 -64.68 8.57 -0.46
N GLU A 247 -64.18 9.57 -1.21
CA GLU A 247 -64.47 9.89 -2.63
C GLU A 247 -63.67 11.16 -3.03
N LYS A 248 -62.68 11.07 -3.94
CA LYS A 248 -62.74 11.41 -5.38
C LYS A 248 -63.63 12.61 -5.75
N HIS A 249 -63.04 13.70 -6.26
CA HIS A 249 -63.13 14.10 -7.67
C HIS A 249 -62.44 15.46 -8.00
N THR A 250 -61.58 15.41 -9.03
CA THR A 250 -61.36 16.33 -10.18
C THR A 250 -61.82 17.80 -10.18
N SER A 251 -60.92 18.69 -10.65
CA SER A 251 -61.11 19.65 -11.78
C SER A 251 -59.81 20.48 -11.97
N THR A 252 -59.06 20.40 -13.08
CA THR A 252 -59.10 21.18 -14.35
C THR A 252 -59.35 22.69 -14.26
N GLU A 253 -58.35 23.49 -14.65
CA GLU A 253 -58.39 24.78 -15.41
C GLU A 253 -56.92 25.21 -15.65
N LYS A 254 -56.34 25.17 -16.86
CA LYS A 254 -56.38 26.11 -18.00
C LYS A 254 -56.23 27.60 -17.66
N ASN A 255 -55.09 28.19 -18.06
CA ASN A 255 -54.91 29.44 -18.85
C ASN A 255 -53.45 29.91 -18.69
N ASP A 256 -52.62 29.89 -19.74
CA ASP A 256 -52.46 30.88 -20.82
C ASP A 256 -51.83 32.23 -20.41
N SER A 257 -50.72 32.56 -21.09
CA SER A 257 -50.24 33.90 -21.54
C SER A 257 -48.75 34.13 -21.18
N LYS A 258 -47.83 33.99 -22.14
CA LYS A 258 -47.40 34.95 -23.18
C LYS A 258 -46.34 35.97 -22.73
N THR A 259 -45.12 35.73 -23.24
CA THR A 259 -44.18 36.66 -23.91
C THR A 259 -43.90 38.04 -23.32
N THR A 260 -42.61 38.34 -23.08
CA THR A 260 -41.84 39.29 -23.93
C THR A 260 -40.33 39.15 -23.68
N GLU A 261 -39.59 38.96 -24.78
CA GLU A 261 -38.13 39.14 -24.89
C GLU A 261 -37.76 40.62 -24.75
N SER A 262 -36.60 40.92 -24.17
CA SER A 262 -35.91 42.19 -24.35
C SER A 262 -34.40 41.97 -24.22
N ILE A 263 -33.76 41.98 -25.38
CA ILE A 263 -32.32 42.03 -25.64
C ILE A 263 -31.79 43.40 -25.20
N LEU A 264 -30.66 43.44 -24.48
CA LEU A 264 -29.77 44.61 -24.49
C LEU A 264 -28.32 44.18 -24.68
N HIS A 265 -27.84 44.48 -25.88
CA HIS A 265 -26.44 44.73 -26.21
C HIS A 265 -25.85 45.78 -25.26
N VAL A 266 -24.65 45.54 -24.74
CA VAL A 266 -23.78 46.58 -24.20
C VAL A 266 -22.50 46.58 -25.03
N GLU A 267 -22.25 47.73 -25.62
CA GLU A 267 -21.12 48.07 -26.50
C GLU A 267 -19.79 48.02 -25.75
N ASN A 268 -18.79 47.35 -26.35
CA ASN A 268 -17.39 47.46 -25.97
C ASN A 268 -16.83 48.80 -26.49
N LYS A 269 -16.37 49.66 -25.59
CA LYS A 269 -15.55 50.82 -25.93
C LYS A 269 -14.07 50.50 -25.77
N ASP A 270 -13.35 50.70 -26.87
CA ASP A 270 -11.90 50.74 -26.98
C ASP A 270 -11.27 51.76 -26.01
N LEU A 271 -10.30 51.30 -25.22
CA LEU A 271 -9.31 52.17 -24.59
C LEU A 271 -7.91 51.59 -24.80
N LYS A 272 -7.15 52.25 -25.67
CA LYS A 272 -5.69 52.11 -25.82
C LYS A 272 -4.98 52.53 -24.52
N PRO A 273 -3.90 51.86 -24.10
CA PRO A 273 -2.91 52.47 -23.23
C PRO A 273 -1.81 53.16 -24.04
N ASN A 274 -1.63 54.43 -23.71
CA ASN A 274 -0.61 55.33 -24.24
C ASN A 274 0.75 55.00 -23.60
N MET A 275 1.80 54.97 -24.42
CA MET A 275 3.19 54.98 -23.98
C MET A 275 3.51 56.32 -23.34
N GLU A 276 4.15 56.31 -22.17
CA GLU A 276 4.97 57.44 -21.74
C GLU A 276 6.17 56.97 -20.91
N ASN A 277 7.32 57.54 -21.29
CA ASN A 277 8.66 57.29 -20.82
C ASN A 277 8.85 57.73 -19.36
N ILE A 278 9.63 56.95 -18.59
CA ILE A 278 10.39 57.49 -17.46
C ILE A 278 11.85 57.00 -17.60
N GLU A 279 12.69 57.92 -18.05
CA GLU A 279 14.14 57.87 -17.86
C GLU A 279 14.48 58.13 -16.40
N SER A 280 15.41 57.36 -15.83
CA SER A 280 16.24 57.85 -14.73
C SER A 280 17.63 57.24 -14.82
N ASN A 281 18.55 58.08 -15.27
CA ASN A 281 19.99 57.97 -15.19
C ASN A 281 20.49 57.86 -13.75
N SER A 282 21.49 56.99 -13.51
CA SER A 282 22.64 57.29 -12.64
C SER A 282 23.84 56.38 -12.95
N LYS A 283 24.77 56.92 -13.74
CA LYS A 283 26.24 57.01 -13.53
C LYS A 283 26.74 56.67 -12.11
N ASP A 284 27.95 56.18 -11.81
CA ASP A 284 29.17 55.85 -12.56
C ASP A 284 30.15 55.11 -11.60
N SER A 285 31.22 54.54 -12.18
CA SER A 285 32.53 54.25 -11.55
C SER A 285 32.67 53.03 -10.60
N SER A 286 33.74 52.21 -10.62
CA SER A 286 35.11 52.40 -11.13
C SER A 286 35.81 51.08 -11.54
N LYS A 287 36.84 51.25 -12.36
CA LYS A 287 37.76 50.26 -12.98
C LYS A 287 38.84 49.72 -12.02
N ASN A 288 39.42 48.54 -12.34
CA ASN A 288 40.88 48.23 -12.49
C ASN A 288 41.05 46.71 -12.71
N ALA A 289 41.50 46.22 -13.88
CA ALA A 289 42.90 46.04 -14.36
C ALA A 289 43.72 45.02 -13.53
N VAL A 290 43.75 43.74 -13.94
CA VAL A 290 44.84 43.01 -14.66
C VAL A 290 46.16 42.89 -13.89
N VAL A 291 46.52 41.66 -13.50
CA VAL A 291 47.90 41.10 -13.53
C VAL A 291 47.81 39.57 -13.64
N CYS A 292 48.51 39.00 -14.63
CA CYS A 292 48.86 37.58 -14.74
C CYS A 292 50.25 37.37 -14.13
N GLU A 293 50.50 36.26 -13.45
CA GLU A 293 51.84 35.70 -13.26
C GLU A 293 51.77 34.21 -12.92
N GLU A 294 52.87 33.52 -13.22
CA GLU A 294 53.01 32.11 -13.65
C GLU A 294 53.05 31.03 -12.54
N GLU A 295 53.01 29.78 -13.02
CA GLU A 295 52.98 28.47 -12.35
C GLU A 295 54.03 28.21 -11.25
N PRO A 296 53.76 27.19 -10.40
CA PRO A 296 54.70 26.08 -10.34
C PRO A 296 54.05 24.69 -10.46
N LYS A 297 54.85 23.76 -11.02
CA LYS A 297 54.55 22.36 -11.31
C LYS A 297 54.60 21.44 -10.08
N ASN A 298 54.02 20.23 -10.26
CA ASN A 298 53.95 19.02 -9.41
C ASN A 298 52.71 18.98 -8.50
N ASP A 299 51.94 17.89 -8.37
CA ASP A 299 52.12 16.47 -8.69
C ASP A 299 50.73 15.86 -8.99
N SER A 300 50.66 14.75 -9.72
CA SER A 300 49.41 14.18 -10.26
C SER A 300 48.36 13.79 -9.19
N THR A 301 47.34 14.61 -9.03
CA THR A 301 46.08 14.26 -8.37
C THR A 301 44.97 14.10 -9.40
N PHE A 302 44.30 12.95 -9.38
CA PHE A 302 43.18 12.60 -10.24
C PHE A 302 41.95 13.44 -9.83
N GLU A 303 41.68 14.54 -10.54
CA GLU A 303 40.52 15.41 -10.32
C GLU A 303 39.24 14.72 -10.81
N PHE A 304 38.30 14.48 -9.88
CA PHE A 304 36.90 14.17 -10.20
C PHE A 304 36.10 15.47 -10.05
N ASP A 305 36.00 16.25 -11.13
CA ASP A 305 35.28 17.54 -11.17
C ASP A 305 34.05 17.50 -12.11
N ASP A 306 33.38 16.36 -12.22
CA ASP A 306 32.04 16.31 -12.83
C ASP A 306 31.00 16.54 -11.74
N THR A 307 30.18 17.58 -11.88
CA THR A 307 29.06 17.83 -10.98
C THR A 307 28.04 16.68 -11.08
N CYS A 308 27.38 16.33 -9.97
CA CYS A 308 26.42 15.23 -9.91
C CYS A 308 25.27 15.40 -10.93
N GLU A 309 24.90 16.66 -11.19
CA GLU A 309 23.93 17.09 -12.21
C GLU A 309 24.33 16.67 -13.62
N GLU A 310 25.60 16.87 -14.00
CA GLU A 310 26.13 16.42 -15.30
C GLU A 310 26.13 14.91 -15.41
N ARG A 311 26.38 14.17 -14.31
CA ARG A 311 26.32 12.71 -14.32
C ARG A 311 24.89 12.20 -14.54
N ILE A 312 23.89 12.79 -13.89
CA ILE A 312 22.48 12.42 -14.09
C ILE A 312 22.05 12.72 -15.52
N CYS A 313 22.34 13.93 -16.01
CA CYS A 313 22.05 14.33 -17.38
C CYS A 313 22.76 13.41 -18.40
N LYS A 314 24.02 13.04 -18.14
CA LYS A 314 24.80 12.13 -19.00
C LYS A 314 24.28 10.69 -18.98
N VAL A 315 23.88 10.16 -17.82
CA VAL A 315 23.31 8.81 -17.69
C VAL A 315 21.96 8.72 -18.37
N LEU A 316 21.12 9.75 -18.20
CA LEU A 316 19.79 9.81 -18.81
C LEU A 316 19.82 10.31 -20.26
N LYS A 317 21.00 10.71 -20.76
CA LYS A 317 21.20 11.34 -22.08
C LYS A 317 20.29 12.56 -22.30
N THR A 318 20.13 13.37 -21.25
CA THR A 318 19.29 14.58 -21.26
C THR A 318 20.12 15.85 -21.15
N ASN A 319 19.57 16.97 -21.62
CA ASN A 319 20.12 18.31 -21.39
C ASN A 319 19.12 19.08 -20.52
N ASN A 320 19.56 19.60 -19.37
CA ASN A 320 18.70 20.29 -18.40
C ASN A 320 17.45 19.49 -17.99
N TYR A 321 17.63 18.17 -17.78
CA TYR A 321 16.54 17.24 -17.44
C TYR A 321 15.45 17.11 -18.52
N ILE A 322 15.69 17.57 -19.76
CA ILE A 322 14.77 17.41 -20.88
C ILE A 322 15.17 16.21 -21.72
N THR A 323 14.21 15.32 -21.98
CA THR A 323 14.30 14.20 -22.92
C THR A 323 13.18 14.27 -23.97
N LEU A 324 13.21 13.37 -24.96
CA LEU A 324 12.11 13.19 -25.91
C LEU A 324 11.31 11.94 -25.55
N ASP A 325 9.98 12.03 -25.67
CA ASP A 325 9.09 10.86 -25.58
C ASP A 325 9.02 10.10 -26.92
N ASN A 326 8.22 9.03 -26.95
CA ASN A 326 8.02 8.20 -28.15
C ASN A 326 7.35 8.97 -29.31
N ASN A 327 6.76 10.13 -29.06
CA ASN A 327 6.07 10.97 -30.03
C ASN A 327 6.91 12.20 -30.44
N ASN A 328 8.20 12.24 -30.11
CA ASN A 328 9.08 13.40 -30.28
C ASN A 328 8.62 14.67 -29.54
N MET A 329 7.76 14.55 -28.51
CA MET A 329 7.48 15.65 -27.60
C MET A 329 8.57 15.77 -26.55
N SER A 330 8.86 16.99 -26.11
CA SER A 330 9.87 17.24 -25.09
C SER A 330 9.27 16.98 -23.72
N TRP A 331 9.93 16.17 -22.91
CA TRP A 331 9.50 15.80 -21.57
C TRP A 331 10.56 16.26 -20.56
N CYS A 332 10.16 17.08 -19.59
CA CYS A 332 11.03 17.43 -18.46
C CYS A 332 10.88 16.38 -17.37
N ILE A 333 11.94 15.61 -17.12
CA ILE A 333 11.98 14.56 -16.10
C ILE A 333 11.83 15.17 -14.69
N LEU A 334 12.37 16.37 -14.47
CA LEU A 334 12.33 17.03 -13.17
C LEU A 334 10.91 17.49 -12.77
N CYS A 335 10.13 17.95 -13.74
CA CYS A 335 8.78 18.49 -13.53
C CYS A 335 7.67 17.50 -13.91
N ASP A 336 8.05 16.34 -14.47
CA ASP A 336 7.16 15.38 -15.12
C ASP A 336 6.15 16.03 -16.10
N TRP A 337 6.65 16.89 -16.98
CA TRP A 337 5.80 17.69 -17.87
C TRP A 337 6.15 17.50 -19.34
N LEU A 338 5.17 17.08 -20.14
CA LEU A 338 5.23 16.99 -21.61
C LEU A 338 4.91 18.35 -22.24
N MET A 339 5.77 18.80 -23.16
CA MET A 339 5.67 20.09 -23.82
C MET A 339 6.18 20.05 -25.27
N ASN A 340 5.69 20.99 -26.09
CA ASN A 340 6.23 21.22 -27.42
C ASN A 340 7.66 21.77 -27.31
N SER A 341 8.52 21.42 -28.27
CA SER A 341 9.92 21.84 -28.27
C SER A 341 10.12 23.36 -28.26
N SER A 342 9.14 24.12 -28.78
CA SER A 342 9.16 25.59 -28.75
C SER A 342 8.97 26.20 -27.35
N LYS A 343 8.54 25.41 -26.36
CA LYS A 343 8.28 25.87 -24.98
C LYS A 343 9.35 25.47 -23.98
N ILE A 344 10.40 24.75 -24.41
CA ILE A 344 11.45 24.26 -23.51
C ILE A 344 12.12 25.42 -22.78
N GLU A 345 12.49 26.48 -23.50
CA GLU A 345 13.21 27.61 -22.91
C GLU A 345 12.33 28.38 -21.91
N GLU A 346 11.05 28.57 -22.22
CA GLU A 346 10.07 29.16 -21.30
C GLU A 346 9.89 28.29 -20.03
N HIS A 347 9.80 26.96 -20.21
CA HIS A 347 9.65 26.01 -19.12
C HIS A 347 10.87 25.97 -18.18
N VAL A 348 12.08 25.80 -18.72
CA VAL A 348 13.32 25.69 -17.94
C VAL A 348 13.60 26.98 -17.18
N ASN A 349 13.27 28.13 -17.76
CA ASN A 349 13.36 29.43 -17.09
C ASN A 349 12.14 29.73 -16.19
N GLY A 350 11.12 28.87 -16.20
CA GLY A 350 9.92 29.00 -15.40
C GLY A 350 10.19 28.86 -13.90
N LYS A 351 9.40 29.56 -13.07
CA LYS A 351 9.55 29.53 -11.60
C LYS A 351 9.39 28.12 -11.02
N HIS A 352 8.43 27.34 -11.55
CA HIS A 352 8.19 25.95 -11.13
C HIS A 352 9.42 25.06 -11.33
N HIS A 353 9.99 25.06 -12.54
CA HIS A 353 11.20 24.28 -12.84
C HIS A 353 12.36 24.69 -11.93
N ASN A 354 12.60 25.99 -11.78
CA ASN A 354 13.65 26.51 -10.90
C ASN A 354 13.43 26.15 -9.42
N PHE A 355 12.18 26.11 -8.95
CA PHE A 355 11.85 25.70 -7.59
C PHE A 355 12.15 24.21 -7.36
N LEU A 356 11.69 23.34 -8.26
CA LEU A 356 11.97 21.90 -8.18
C LEU A 356 13.47 21.62 -8.31
N LEU A 357 14.18 22.35 -9.18
CA LEU A 357 15.62 22.25 -9.33
C LEU A 357 16.34 22.68 -8.04
N LYS A 358 15.90 23.76 -7.39
CA LYS A 358 16.43 24.18 -6.09
C LYS A 358 16.19 23.13 -5.01
N LEU A 359 15.00 22.51 -4.97
CA LEU A 359 14.72 21.41 -4.04
C LEU A 359 15.62 20.20 -4.31
N HIS A 360 15.82 19.83 -5.57
CA HIS A 360 16.72 18.75 -5.97
C HIS A 360 18.17 19.04 -5.57
N LYS A 361 18.69 20.24 -5.87
CA LYS A 361 20.04 20.68 -5.45
C LYS A 361 20.22 20.65 -3.93
N ASN A 362 19.20 21.06 -3.18
CA ASN A 362 19.22 20.96 -1.72
C ASN A 362 19.24 19.49 -1.24
N ARG A 363 18.51 18.58 -1.91
CA ARG A 363 18.56 17.13 -1.60
C ARG A 363 19.96 16.58 -1.86
N GLU A 364 20.56 16.92 -2.99
CA GLU A 364 21.92 16.50 -3.32
C GLU A 364 22.96 17.04 -2.33
N ALA A 365 22.89 18.32 -1.96
CA ALA A 365 23.81 18.92 -1.00
C ALA A 365 23.74 18.21 0.37
N LYS A 366 22.53 17.91 0.85
CA LYS A 366 22.33 17.15 2.10
C LYS A 366 22.81 15.70 1.99
N LEU A 367 22.64 15.05 0.83
CA LEU A 367 23.19 13.72 0.59
C LEU A 367 24.72 13.76 0.60
N LYS A 368 25.34 14.74 -0.09
CA LYS A 368 26.79 14.95 -0.05
C LYS A 368 27.29 15.22 1.36
N GLU A 369 26.56 15.99 2.17
CA GLU A 369 26.90 16.21 3.58
C GLU A 369 26.82 14.91 4.40
N LYS A 370 25.77 14.11 4.22
CA LYS A 370 25.67 12.77 4.84
C LYS A 370 26.79 11.82 4.39
N TYR A 371 27.12 11.81 3.10
CA TYR A 371 28.20 10.99 2.56
C TYR A 371 29.57 11.49 3.00
N ALA A 372 29.82 12.80 3.07
CA ALA A 372 31.08 13.35 3.57
C ALA A 372 31.28 13.03 5.05
N ASN A 373 30.21 13.12 5.85
CA ASN A 373 30.22 12.73 7.26
C ASN A 373 30.39 11.21 7.47
N ASN A 374 29.92 10.38 6.54
CA ASN A 374 30.17 8.93 6.56
C ASN A 374 31.56 8.56 6.02
N THR A 375 32.03 9.14 4.93
CA THR A 375 33.26 8.72 4.22
C THR A 375 34.52 8.98 5.03
N ASN A 376 34.53 10.03 5.87
CA ASN A 376 35.60 10.26 6.84
C ASN A 376 35.61 9.27 8.02
N ASN A 377 34.50 8.56 8.26
CA ASN A 377 34.42 7.48 9.25
C ASN A 377 34.63 6.09 8.64
N THR A 378 34.20 5.81 7.41
CA THR A 378 34.10 4.42 6.89
C THR A 378 35.45 3.79 6.51
N LYS A 379 36.40 4.53 5.91
CA LYS A 379 37.70 3.94 5.52
C LYS A 379 38.61 3.60 6.71
N ASN A 380 38.48 4.31 7.82
CA ASN A 380 39.16 3.95 9.07
C ASN A 380 38.38 2.89 9.87
N ASN A 381 37.05 2.79 9.71
CA ASN A 381 36.25 1.81 10.46
C ASN A 381 36.31 0.39 9.89
N GLU A 382 36.36 0.18 8.57
CA GLU A 382 36.24 -1.19 8.04
C GLU A 382 37.44 -2.07 8.41
N SER A 383 38.66 -1.50 8.40
CA SER A 383 39.85 -2.18 8.95
C SER A 383 39.73 -2.45 10.45
N THR A 384 39.14 -1.51 11.19
CA THR A 384 38.99 -1.62 12.65
C THR A 384 37.92 -2.65 13.03
N ILE A 385 36.81 -2.72 12.29
CA ILE A 385 35.74 -3.71 12.48
C ILE A 385 36.26 -5.11 12.19
N ASN A 386 36.99 -5.30 11.08
CA ASN A 386 37.58 -6.60 10.75
C ASN A 386 38.58 -7.06 11.83
N MET A 387 39.44 -6.17 12.33
CA MET A 387 40.35 -6.51 13.44
C MET A 387 39.57 -6.88 14.71
N ARG A 388 38.55 -6.11 15.10
CA ARG A 388 37.76 -6.41 16.31
C ARG A 388 37.00 -7.73 16.19
N ILE A 389 36.48 -8.07 15.02
CA ILE A 389 35.82 -9.36 14.77
C ILE A 389 36.83 -10.52 14.76
N LEU A 390 38.02 -10.32 14.19
CA LEU A 390 39.12 -11.30 14.22
C LEU A 390 39.60 -11.57 15.64
N ASP A 391 39.81 -10.52 16.44
CA ASP A 391 40.29 -10.62 17.83
C ASP A 391 39.27 -11.35 18.73
N SER A 392 37.97 -11.13 18.49
CA SER A 392 36.87 -11.76 19.25
C SER A 392 36.34 -13.05 18.62
N LEU A 393 36.98 -13.59 17.57
CA LEU A 393 36.49 -14.78 16.86
C LEU A 393 36.34 -15.99 17.80
N SER A 394 37.27 -16.16 18.74
CA SER A 394 37.22 -17.24 19.72
C SER A 394 36.04 -17.11 20.70
N GLU A 395 35.68 -15.89 21.09
CA GLU A 395 34.53 -15.60 21.94
C GLU A 395 33.21 -15.81 21.20
N PHE A 396 33.15 -15.39 19.94
CA PHE A 396 32.00 -15.57 19.07
C PHE A 396 31.73 -17.06 18.79
N GLN A 397 32.78 -17.85 18.47
CA GLN A 397 32.67 -19.30 18.29
C GLN A 397 32.24 -20.01 19.57
N LYS A 398 32.78 -19.62 20.74
CA LYS A 398 32.35 -20.16 22.05
C LYS A 398 30.86 -19.90 22.33
N ASN A 399 30.30 -18.84 21.74
CA ASN A 399 28.89 -18.51 21.82
C ASN A 399 28.04 -19.07 20.68
N ASN A 400 28.60 -19.98 19.86
CA ASN A 400 28.00 -20.58 18.68
C ASN A 400 27.60 -19.55 17.61
N ILE A 401 28.42 -18.51 17.41
CA ILE A 401 28.35 -17.64 16.24
C ILE A 401 29.35 -18.14 15.20
N GLU A 402 28.87 -18.40 13.98
CA GLU A 402 29.70 -18.72 12.83
C GLU A 402 29.85 -17.49 11.96
N ILE A 403 31.10 -17.13 11.65
CA ILE A 403 31.45 -15.92 10.92
C ILE A 403 32.11 -16.33 9.61
N ASN A 404 31.56 -15.87 8.50
CA ASN A 404 32.15 -16.01 7.18
C ASN A 404 32.73 -14.66 6.73
N PHE A 405 34.05 -14.58 6.68
CA PHE A 405 34.80 -13.38 6.31
C PHE A 405 34.70 -13.07 4.81
N GLU A 406 34.54 -14.08 3.96
CA GLU A 406 34.44 -13.90 2.50
C GLU A 406 33.11 -13.27 2.12
N THR A 407 32.03 -13.78 2.70
CA THR A 407 30.68 -13.26 2.45
C THR A 407 30.30 -12.10 3.35
N LYS A 408 31.15 -11.75 4.35
CA LYS A 408 30.84 -10.80 5.41
C LYS A 408 29.47 -11.09 6.02
N THR A 409 29.29 -12.30 6.54
CA THR A 409 28.06 -12.71 7.22
C THR A 409 28.38 -13.37 8.56
N ALA A 410 27.48 -13.22 9.53
CA ALA A 410 27.54 -13.92 10.81
C ALA A 410 26.21 -14.65 11.07
N VAL A 411 26.24 -15.87 11.59
CA VAL A 411 25.06 -16.69 11.86
C VAL A 411 25.12 -17.24 13.27
N CYS A 412 24.09 -17.00 14.08
CA CYS A 412 24.00 -17.58 15.42
C CYS A 412 23.38 -18.97 15.39
N LYS A 413 24.15 -20.03 15.66
CA LYS A 413 23.63 -21.42 15.69
C LYS A 413 22.69 -21.69 16.87
N LYS A 414 22.64 -20.83 17.90
CA LYS A 414 21.69 -20.99 19.03
C LYS A 414 20.26 -20.67 18.65
N CYS A 415 20.04 -19.72 17.74
CA CYS A 415 18.71 -19.28 17.32
C CYS A 415 18.50 -19.23 15.80
N SER A 416 19.49 -19.65 15.02
CA SER A 416 19.48 -19.68 13.55
C SER A 416 19.19 -18.32 12.89
N ILE A 417 19.63 -17.22 13.51
CA ILE A 417 19.46 -15.86 13.00
C ILE A 417 20.74 -15.43 12.27
N ASN A 418 20.57 -14.89 11.05
CA ASN A 418 21.62 -14.15 10.33
C ASN A 418 21.78 -12.77 10.97
N LEU A 419 23.01 -12.44 11.34
CA LEU A 419 23.43 -11.18 11.92
C LEU A 419 24.23 -10.40 10.88
N ASP A 420 24.06 -9.08 10.90
CA ASP A 420 24.93 -8.19 10.14
C ASP A 420 26.38 -8.36 10.61
N TYR A 421 27.31 -8.26 9.67
CA TYR A 421 28.75 -8.41 9.92
C TYR A 421 29.29 -7.13 10.57
N ASP A 422 28.96 -6.97 11.85
CA ASP A 422 29.30 -5.84 12.69
C ASP A 422 29.57 -6.33 14.12
N TYR A 423 30.67 -5.87 14.72
CA TYR A 423 31.10 -6.30 16.04
C TYR A 423 30.04 -6.05 17.12
N ASP A 424 29.49 -4.83 17.17
CA ASP A 424 28.57 -4.40 18.22
C ASP A 424 27.25 -5.15 18.09
N ILE A 425 26.81 -5.46 16.86
CA ILE A 425 25.61 -6.26 16.60
C ILE A 425 25.80 -7.70 17.11
N ILE A 426 26.94 -8.33 16.80
CA ILE A 426 27.25 -9.70 17.24
C ILE A 426 27.38 -9.77 18.77
N GLU A 427 28.09 -8.83 19.40
CA GLU A 427 28.28 -8.78 20.85
C GLU A 427 26.96 -8.56 21.60
N ASN A 428 26.14 -7.61 21.16
CA ASN A 428 24.81 -7.36 21.74
C ASN A 428 23.89 -8.59 21.60
N HIS A 429 24.01 -9.33 20.50
CA HIS A 429 23.26 -10.57 20.30
C HIS A 429 23.66 -11.64 21.32
N ILE A 430 24.96 -11.81 21.60
CA ILE A 430 25.48 -12.74 22.61
C ILE A 430 25.00 -12.35 24.02
N LEU A 431 24.99 -11.06 24.34
CA LEU A 431 24.48 -10.57 25.63
C LEU A 431 22.98 -10.89 25.83
N LYS A 432 22.17 -10.85 24.76
CA LYS A 432 20.75 -11.25 24.83
C LYS A 432 20.58 -12.72 25.21
N HIS A 433 21.37 -13.63 24.63
CA HIS A 433 21.35 -15.05 25.01
C HIS A 433 21.73 -15.25 26.48
N SER A 434 22.73 -14.51 26.95
CA SER A 434 23.19 -14.59 28.35
C SER A 434 22.11 -14.15 29.33
N LYS A 435 21.36 -13.09 29.02
CA LYS A 435 20.22 -12.61 29.84
C LYS A 435 19.10 -13.64 29.88
N LEU A 436 18.71 -14.21 28.74
CA LEU A 436 17.66 -15.23 28.66
C LEU A 436 18.00 -16.49 29.49
N GLN A 437 19.25 -16.95 29.44
CA GLN A 437 19.70 -18.08 30.26
C GLN A 437 19.62 -17.78 31.77
N GLN A 438 20.01 -16.57 32.19
CA GLN A 438 19.92 -16.16 33.59
C GLN A 438 18.47 -16.11 34.09
N GLU A 439 17.54 -15.63 33.26
CA GLU A 439 16.11 -15.60 33.60
C GLU A 439 15.51 -17.01 33.72
N GLN A 440 15.86 -17.92 32.80
CA GLN A 440 15.45 -19.32 32.87
C GLN A 440 15.93 -19.99 34.16
N HIS A 441 17.18 -19.75 34.58
CA HIS A 441 17.70 -20.27 35.84
C HIS A 441 17.01 -19.67 37.07
N LYS A 442 16.67 -18.37 37.07
CA LYS A 442 15.88 -17.74 38.15
C LYS A 442 14.49 -18.35 38.27
N ASN A 443 13.85 -18.65 37.14
CA ASN A 443 12.52 -19.26 37.10
C ASN A 443 12.52 -20.73 37.57
N GLN A 444 13.57 -21.49 37.26
CA GLN A 444 13.72 -22.86 37.78
C GLN A 444 13.98 -22.90 39.30
N LYS A 445 14.75 -21.95 39.84
CA LYS A 445 14.98 -21.85 41.30
C LYS A 445 13.71 -21.48 42.08
N LYS A 446 12.83 -20.64 41.51
CA LYS A 446 11.53 -20.31 42.12
C LYS A 446 10.56 -21.50 42.14
N LYS A 447 10.55 -22.33 41.10
CA LYS A 447 9.69 -23.53 41.04
C LYS A 447 10.07 -24.63 42.05
N LYS A 448 11.34 -24.71 42.49
CA LYS A 448 11.79 -25.71 43.48
C LYS A 448 11.45 -25.38 44.95
N LYS A 449 10.99 -24.16 45.27
CA LYS A 449 10.63 -23.78 46.66
C LYS A 449 9.15 -23.97 47.03
N GLY A 450 8.30 -24.47 46.12
CA GLY A 450 6.84 -24.50 46.32
C GLY A 450 6.15 -25.87 46.40
N LYS A 451 6.85 -27.00 46.22
CA LYS A 451 6.20 -28.32 46.15
C LYS A 451 6.44 -29.15 47.42
N LYS A 452 5.52 -29.05 48.40
CA LYS A 452 5.34 -30.11 49.41
C LYS A 452 4.81 -31.36 48.69
N SER A 453 5.55 -32.46 48.79
CA SER A 453 5.26 -33.73 48.13
C SER A 453 4.07 -34.44 48.79
N ILE A 454 3.02 -34.71 48.03
CA ILE A 454 2.09 -35.80 48.31
C ILE A 454 2.64 -37.02 47.57
N ILE A 455 2.92 -38.09 48.33
CA ILE A 455 3.50 -39.35 47.85
C ILE A 455 2.34 -40.26 47.43
N PHE A 456 2.36 -40.74 46.18
CA PHE A 456 1.64 -41.96 45.79
C PHE A 456 2.66 -43.01 45.34
N PRO A 457 2.53 -44.27 45.79
CA PRO A 457 3.43 -45.34 45.36
C PRO A 457 2.99 -45.87 44.00
N VAL A 458 3.91 -45.89 43.04
CA VAL A 458 3.73 -46.59 41.75
C VAL A 458 4.80 -47.67 41.64
N GLU A 459 4.34 -48.87 41.29
CA GLU A 459 5.10 -50.11 41.16
C GLU A 459 6.20 -50.06 40.09
N LYS A 460 7.25 -50.83 40.34
CA LYS A 460 8.47 -50.92 39.54
C LYS A 460 8.26 -51.82 38.31
N VAL A 461 8.58 -51.30 37.13
CA VAL A 461 8.78 -52.08 35.89
C VAL A 461 10.29 -52.11 35.57
N PRO A 462 10.87 -53.25 35.15
CA PRO A 462 12.33 -53.40 35.03
C PRO A 462 12.89 -52.84 33.71
N GLU A 463 14.00 -52.12 33.83
CA GLU A 463 14.79 -51.57 32.72
C GLU A 463 15.52 -52.66 31.92
N LYS A 464 15.33 -52.66 30.59
CA LYS A 464 16.20 -53.37 29.65
C LYS A 464 17.27 -52.42 29.12
N LYS A 465 18.54 -52.77 29.33
CA LYS A 465 19.72 -52.12 28.73
C LYS A 465 19.90 -52.61 27.29
N GLY A 466 19.81 -51.71 26.31
CA GLY A 466 20.27 -51.92 24.94
C GLY A 466 21.50 -51.05 24.67
N ARG A 467 22.64 -51.69 24.37
CA ARG A 467 23.83 -51.03 23.80
C ARG A 467 23.64 -50.96 22.28
N LEU A 468 23.90 -49.82 21.67
CA LEU A 468 24.14 -49.72 20.23
C LEU A 468 25.56 -49.19 20.01
N PHE A 469 26.35 -50.02 19.33
CA PHE A 469 27.63 -49.67 18.71
C PHE A 469 27.34 -49.17 17.30
N SER A 470 28.00 -48.09 16.88
CA SER A 470 28.35 -47.87 15.48
C SER A 470 29.63 -47.04 15.39
N SER A 471 30.66 -47.64 14.80
CA SER A 471 31.97 -47.08 14.53
C SER A 471 31.92 -45.99 13.43
N PRO A 472 32.95 -45.12 13.33
CA PRO A 472 32.99 -44.03 12.36
C PRO A 472 33.41 -44.53 10.97
N VAL A 473 32.71 -44.07 9.93
CA VAL A 473 33.10 -44.25 8.52
C VAL A 473 33.96 -43.06 8.10
N LEU A 474 35.21 -43.34 7.73
CA LEU A 474 36.11 -42.42 7.04
C LEU A 474 35.75 -42.41 5.55
N LEU A 475 35.51 -41.22 4.99
CA LEU A 475 35.43 -41.00 3.54
C LEU A 475 36.64 -40.16 3.11
N ASN A 476 37.49 -40.77 2.30
CA ASN A 476 38.56 -40.12 1.56
C ASN A 476 37.95 -39.30 0.41
N CYS A 477 38.46 -38.09 0.19
CA CYS A 477 38.13 -37.26 -0.97
C CYS A 477 39.37 -37.19 -1.86
N ASP A 478 39.35 -37.92 -2.98
CA ASP A 478 40.34 -37.79 -4.05
C ASP A 478 39.94 -36.63 -4.96
N MET A 479 40.89 -35.73 -5.21
CA MET A 479 40.76 -34.59 -6.11
C MET A 479 41.09 -35.01 -7.54
N GLU A 480 40.12 -34.93 -8.45
CA GLU A 480 40.39 -34.90 -9.89
C GLU A 480 40.36 -33.47 -10.43
N LYS A 481 41.40 -33.16 -11.22
CA LYS A 481 41.67 -31.88 -11.86
C LYS A 481 41.00 -31.85 -13.22
N GLU A 482 40.12 -30.88 -13.48
CA GLU A 482 39.66 -30.57 -14.83
C GLU A 482 40.44 -29.38 -15.44
N LYS A 483 40.75 -29.52 -16.74
CA LYS A 483 41.52 -28.58 -17.57
C LYS A 483 40.62 -27.46 -18.11
N PRO A 484 41.18 -26.27 -18.43
CA PRO A 484 40.42 -25.21 -19.07
C PRO A 484 40.27 -25.46 -20.58
N LEU A 485 39.05 -25.26 -21.08
CA LEU A 485 38.68 -25.23 -22.49
C LEU A 485 38.83 -23.79 -23.02
N GLU A 486 39.68 -23.62 -24.03
CA GLU A 486 39.86 -22.39 -24.81
C GLU A 486 38.64 -22.15 -25.71
N VAL A 487 38.06 -20.95 -25.64
CA VAL A 487 37.00 -20.48 -26.53
C VAL A 487 37.63 -19.62 -27.62
N ASN A 488 37.65 -20.13 -28.85
CA ASN A 488 37.98 -19.37 -30.06
C ASN A 488 36.76 -18.54 -30.49
N VAL A 489 36.92 -17.22 -30.54
CA VAL A 489 35.96 -16.28 -31.14
C VAL A 489 36.46 -15.95 -32.54
N THR A 490 35.70 -16.33 -33.57
CA THR A 490 35.88 -15.85 -34.94
C THR A 490 34.76 -14.86 -35.27
N GLU A 491 35.14 -13.61 -35.50
CA GLU A 491 34.28 -12.55 -36.03
C GLU A 491 34.13 -12.70 -37.55
N GLU A 492 32.91 -12.91 -38.03
CA GLU A 492 32.56 -12.74 -39.44
C GLU A 492 31.71 -11.48 -39.62
N SER A 493 32.22 -10.56 -40.44
CA SER A 493 31.59 -9.31 -40.84
C SER A 493 30.83 -9.50 -42.15
N GLY A 494 29.49 -9.52 -42.06
CA GLY A 494 28.60 -9.55 -43.21
C GLY A 494 28.05 -8.16 -43.54
N LYS A 495 28.49 -7.60 -44.67
CA LYS A 495 27.94 -6.40 -45.31
C LYS A 495 26.50 -6.65 -45.77
N ILE A 496 25.60 -5.70 -45.54
CA ILE A 496 24.26 -5.67 -46.15
C ILE A 496 24.20 -4.46 -47.10
N GLU A 497 23.86 -4.75 -48.35
CA GLU A 497 23.65 -3.80 -49.44
C GLU A 497 22.32 -3.07 -49.29
N ASN A 498 22.33 -1.80 -49.70
CA ASN A 498 21.17 -0.91 -49.78
C ASN A 498 20.41 -1.17 -51.08
N ASP A 499 19.13 -1.50 -50.99
CA ASP A 499 18.20 -1.32 -52.10
C ASP A 499 17.14 -0.28 -51.77
N LYS A 500 17.05 0.68 -52.69
CA LYS A 500 16.03 1.73 -52.79
C LYS A 500 14.74 1.10 -53.25
N GLU A 501 13.61 1.54 -52.71
CA GLU A 501 12.39 1.64 -53.53
C GLU A 501 11.43 2.72 -53.02
N ASN A 502 10.76 3.30 -54.02
CA ASN A 502 10.01 4.54 -53.99
C ASN A 502 8.58 4.37 -53.45
N GLY A 503 8.09 5.45 -52.83
CA GLY A 503 6.77 6.07 -53.02
C GLY A 503 5.51 5.24 -53.25
N SER A 504 4.47 5.49 -52.46
CA SER A 504 3.29 6.23 -52.95
C SER A 504 2.26 6.45 -51.85
N GLU A 505 1.74 7.68 -51.83
CA GLU A 505 0.57 8.10 -51.07
C GLU A 505 -0.69 7.41 -51.61
N THR A 506 -1.64 7.07 -50.73
CA THR A 506 -3.06 7.23 -51.06
C THR A 506 -3.92 7.41 -49.82
N ASN A 507 -4.75 8.45 -49.88
CA ASN A 507 -5.88 8.77 -49.02
C ASN A 507 -6.97 7.69 -49.10
N ILE A 508 -7.60 7.33 -47.98
CA ILE A 508 -9.01 6.90 -47.97
C ILE A 508 -9.76 7.56 -46.81
N LYS A 509 -10.82 8.29 -47.19
CA LYS A 509 -11.80 8.99 -46.37
C LYS A 509 -13.10 8.16 -46.31
N TYR A 510 -13.72 8.16 -45.13
CA TYR A 510 -15.15 7.99 -44.77
C TYR A 510 -15.96 6.78 -45.25
N GLY A 511 -16.82 6.28 -44.33
CA GLY A 511 -18.11 5.70 -44.72
C GLY A 511 -18.79 4.85 -43.67
N ILE A 512 -19.51 5.47 -42.73
CA ILE A 512 -20.55 4.83 -41.92
C ILE A 512 -21.77 4.61 -42.83
N GLN A 513 -22.31 3.39 -42.88
CA GLN A 513 -23.73 3.16 -43.17
C GLN A 513 -24.21 1.82 -42.59
N THR A 514 -25.22 1.93 -41.73
CA THR A 514 -26.15 0.88 -41.29
C THR A 514 -27.08 0.47 -42.43
N ILE A 515 -27.56 -0.78 -42.44
CA ILE A 515 -28.94 -1.22 -42.73
C ILE A 515 -29.07 -2.72 -42.34
N ASP A 516 -30.23 -3.02 -41.78
CA ASP A 516 -30.76 -4.30 -41.31
C ASP A 516 -30.93 -5.38 -42.40
N GLY A 517 -31.07 -6.64 -41.95
CA GLY A 517 -32.07 -7.54 -42.53
C GLY A 517 -31.58 -8.84 -43.18
N GLU A 518 -31.87 -9.92 -42.46
CA GLU A 518 -32.32 -11.22 -42.97
C GLU A 518 -31.32 -12.32 -43.36
N ALA A 519 -31.72 -13.51 -42.88
CA ALA A 519 -31.01 -14.77 -42.85
C ALA A 519 -30.82 -15.38 -44.24
N THR A 520 -29.62 -15.88 -44.51
CA THR A 520 -29.42 -16.96 -45.48
C THR A 520 -28.25 -17.83 -45.03
N GLN A 521 -28.55 -19.11 -44.82
CA GLN A 521 -27.57 -20.18 -44.61
C GLN A 521 -26.66 -20.24 -45.85
N LYS A 522 -25.34 -20.10 -45.63
CA LYS A 522 -24.32 -20.48 -46.61
C LYS A 522 -23.18 -21.21 -45.92
N GLU A 523 -22.91 -22.38 -46.48
CA GLU A 523 -21.84 -23.31 -46.15
C GLU A 523 -20.48 -22.61 -46.16
N THR A 524 -19.74 -22.74 -45.06
CA THR A 524 -18.35 -22.29 -44.96
C THR A 524 -17.45 -23.30 -45.66
N GLN A 525 -17.00 -22.96 -46.86
CA GLN A 525 -15.87 -23.61 -47.51
C GLN A 525 -14.60 -23.32 -46.71
N ILE A 526 -13.99 -24.38 -46.19
CA ILE A 526 -12.67 -24.38 -45.55
C ILE A 526 -11.63 -24.13 -46.66
N PHE A 527 -10.90 -23.02 -46.54
CA PHE A 527 -9.75 -22.71 -47.38
C PHE A 527 -8.57 -23.57 -46.91
N GLU A 528 -8.16 -24.55 -47.73
CA GLU A 528 -6.90 -25.29 -47.54
C GLU A 528 -5.73 -24.36 -47.89
N GLU A 529 -5.06 -23.80 -46.86
CA GLU A 529 -3.74 -23.22 -47.03
C GLU A 529 -2.71 -24.35 -47.19
N THR A 530 -2.24 -24.52 -48.43
CA THR A 530 -1.09 -25.36 -48.78
C THR A 530 0.16 -24.87 -48.05
N SER A 531 0.52 -25.55 -46.97
CA SER A 531 1.75 -25.31 -46.21
C SER A 531 2.97 -25.88 -46.95
N SER A 532 3.85 -24.98 -47.37
CA SER A 532 5.17 -25.27 -47.91
C SER A 532 5.99 -26.05 -46.86
N SER A 533 6.26 -27.32 -47.17
CA SER A 533 7.05 -28.24 -46.34
C SER A 533 8.52 -27.84 -46.31
N GLN A 534 8.92 -27.01 -45.35
CA GLN A 534 10.32 -26.85 -44.99
C GLN A 534 10.77 -28.06 -44.15
N LYS A 535 11.89 -28.66 -44.53
CA LYS A 535 12.49 -29.82 -43.86
C LYS A 535 12.92 -29.43 -42.43
N ILE A 536 12.06 -29.72 -41.45
CA ILE A 536 12.37 -29.56 -40.03
C ILE A 536 13.50 -30.52 -39.68
N LYS A 537 14.66 -29.97 -39.28
CA LYS A 537 15.74 -30.73 -38.64
C LYS A 537 15.14 -31.37 -37.38
N LYS A 538 15.20 -32.70 -37.27
CA LYS A 538 14.82 -33.44 -36.05
C LYS A 538 15.66 -32.92 -34.88
N THR A 539 15.10 -31.99 -34.11
CA THR A 539 15.64 -31.58 -32.82
C THR A 539 15.51 -32.75 -31.86
N LYS A 540 16.60 -33.02 -31.13
CA LYS A 540 16.66 -34.06 -30.10
C LYS A 540 15.57 -33.77 -29.07
N GLU A 541 14.57 -34.62 -28.99
CA GLU A 541 13.43 -34.49 -28.07
C GLU A 541 13.96 -34.51 -26.62
N CYS A 542 13.88 -33.38 -25.94
CA CYS A 542 14.31 -33.25 -24.55
C CYS A 542 13.20 -33.84 -23.67
N THR A 543 13.45 -35.00 -23.06
CA THR A 543 12.52 -35.63 -22.12
C THR A 543 12.62 -34.92 -20.77
N VAL A 544 11.61 -34.10 -20.45
CA VAL A 544 11.51 -33.39 -19.17
C VAL A 544 10.99 -34.34 -18.08
N GLU A 545 11.70 -34.46 -16.96
CA GLU A 545 11.27 -35.24 -15.81
C GLU A 545 10.12 -34.54 -15.05
N LYS A 546 9.05 -35.30 -14.78
CA LYS A 546 7.83 -34.80 -14.16
C LYS A 546 7.30 -35.78 -13.11
N ILE A 547 6.79 -35.27 -12.01
CA ILE A 547 6.05 -36.06 -11.00
C ILE A 547 4.72 -35.39 -10.69
N SER A 548 3.73 -36.11 -10.15
CA SER A 548 2.44 -35.50 -9.82
C SER A 548 2.59 -34.45 -8.71
N THR A 549 1.66 -33.48 -8.64
CA THR A 549 1.69 -32.45 -7.59
C THR A 549 1.56 -33.07 -6.19
N ILE A 550 0.73 -34.10 -6.03
CA ILE A 550 0.58 -34.79 -4.74
C ILE A 550 1.87 -35.52 -4.31
N ASP A 551 2.62 -36.08 -5.26
CA ASP A 551 3.90 -36.74 -4.96
C ASP A 551 5.03 -35.73 -4.73
N PHE A 552 4.98 -34.56 -5.37
CA PHE A 552 5.95 -33.49 -5.15
C PHE A 552 5.82 -32.85 -3.76
N ILE A 553 4.60 -32.72 -3.25
CA ILE A 553 4.35 -31.95 -2.02
C ILE A 553 4.33 -32.86 -0.80
N GLU A 554 5.49 -32.93 -0.13
CA GLU A 554 5.72 -33.64 1.11
C GLU A 554 5.11 -32.92 2.32
N SER A 555 5.15 -31.58 2.32
CA SER A 555 4.58 -30.76 3.39
C SER A 555 4.01 -29.44 2.90
N ILE A 556 2.91 -29.03 3.53
CA ILE A 556 2.31 -27.71 3.39
C ILE A 556 2.24 -27.06 4.76
N ILE A 557 2.68 -25.81 4.84
CA ILE A 557 2.45 -24.91 5.97
C ILE A 557 1.70 -23.68 5.45
N VAL A 558 0.58 -23.37 6.09
CA VAL A 558 -0.17 -22.14 5.85
C VAL A 558 0.32 -21.08 6.83
N ALA A 559 0.91 -20.01 6.33
CA ALA A 559 1.31 -18.88 7.17
C ALA A 559 0.07 -18.00 7.49
N LYS A 560 -0.51 -18.15 8.68
CA LYS A 560 -1.73 -17.42 9.09
C LYS A 560 -1.47 -16.06 9.74
N ASP A 561 -0.25 -15.78 10.22
CA ASP A 561 -0.09 -14.84 11.34
C ASP A 561 0.61 -13.50 11.03
N ILE A 562 1.02 -13.20 9.79
CA ILE A 562 1.89 -12.02 9.56
C ILE A 562 1.26 -10.89 8.73
N ILE A 563 0.28 -11.15 7.87
CA ILE A 563 -0.34 -10.10 7.06
C ILE A 563 -1.87 -10.20 7.17
N GLN A 564 -2.48 -9.29 7.92
CA GLN A 564 -3.92 -9.20 8.19
C GLN A 564 -4.77 -8.82 6.95
N SER A 565 -4.21 -8.88 5.74
CA SER A 565 -5.03 -8.80 4.52
C SER A 565 -5.67 -10.17 4.32
N ILE A 566 -6.98 -10.23 4.56
CA ILE A 566 -7.85 -11.42 4.55
C ILE A 566 -7.75 -12.26 3.26
N ASP A 567 -7.11 -11.75 2.20
CA ASP A 567 -7.16 -12.34 0.87
C ASP A 567 -5.85 -12.98 0.37
N PHE A 568 -4.72 -12.87 1.08
CA PHE A 568 -3.43 -13.36 0.58
C PHE A 568 -2.68 -14.21 1.60
N HIS A 569 -3.09 -15.48 1.71
CA HIS A 569 -2.34 -16.46 2.49
C HIS A 569 -1.10 -16.93 1.73
N ASP A 570 0.03 -16.98 2.44
CA ASP A 570 1.24 -17.62 1.94
C ASP A 570 1.25 -19.10 2.29
N ILE A 571 1.61 -19.90 1.29
CA ILE A 571 1.73 -21.34 1.40
C ILE A 571 3.19 -21.72 1.23
N ILE A 572 3.74 -22.36 2.26
CA ILE A 572 5.09 -22.88 2.25
C ILE A 572 5.03 -24.37 1.93
N ILE A 573 5.64 -24.74 0.81
CA ILE A 573 5.71 -26.08 0.27
C ILE A 573 7.10 -26.65 0.57
N ASN A 574 7.14 -27.84 1.17
CA ASN A 574 8.35 -28.60 1.48
C ASN A 574 9.38 -27.80 2.29
N ASN A 575 8.94 -26.81 3.09
CA ASN A 575 9.78 -25.84 3.81
C ASN A 575 10.78 -25.06 2.93
N LYS A 576 10.60 -25.07 1.60
CA LYS A 576 11.57 -24.55 0.63
C LYS A 576 10.98 -23.53 -0.33
N ILE A 577 9.71 -23.65 -0.65
CA ILE A 577 9.06 -22.84 -1.67
C ILE A 577 7.91 -22.08 -0.99
N CYS A 578 7.89 -20.76 -1.12
CA CYS A 578 6.78 -19.93 -0.63
C CYS A 578 6.01 -19.39 -1.84
N VAL A 579 4.72 -19.72 -1.94
CA VAL A 579 3.83 -19.24 -3.00
C VAL A 579 2.57 -18.64 -2.41
N ASN A 580 1.91 -17.78 -3.18
CA ASN A 580 0.59 -17.32 -2.81
C ASN A 580 -0.44 -18.46 -2.93
N PHE A 581 -1.44 -18.46 -2.06
CA PHE A 581 -2.54 -19.42 -2.05
C PHE A 581 -3.27 -19.55 -3.40
N PHE A 582 -3.57 -18.45 -4.08
CA PHE A 582 -4.24 -18.50 -5.39
C PHE A 582 -3.36 -19.16 -6.44
N THR A 583 -2.05 -18.90 -6.38
CA THR A 583 -1.10 -19.53 -7.29
C THR A 583 -1.01 -21.03 -7.03
N LEU A 584 -1.08 -21.49 -5.76
CA LEU A 584 -1.17 -22.92 -5.46
C LEU A 584 -2.41 -23.56 -6.13
N LEU A 585 -3.56 -22.88 -6.07
CA LEU A 585 -4.85 -23.34 -6.62
C LEU A 585 -5.09 -23.00 -8.10
N TYR A 586 -4.09 -22.46 -8.81
CA TYR A 586 -4.15 -22.10 -10.23
C TYR A 586 -5.28 -21.10 -10.56
N PHE A 587 -5.53 -20.14 -9.67
CA PHE A 587 -6.50 -19.07 -9.89
C PHE A 587 -5.84 -17.76 -10.28
N THR A 588 -6.40 -17.10 -11.28
CA THR A 588 -6.15 -15.68 -11.56
C THR A 588 -7.41 -14.86 -11.35
N PHE A 589 -7.25 -13.61 -10.93
CA PHE A 589 -8.34 -12.67 -10.73
C PHE A 589 -8.33 -11.63 -11.86
N ASN A 590 -9.48 -11.44 -12.52
CA ASN A 590 -9.61 -10.52 -13.64
C ASN A 590 -10.41 -9.25 -13.29
N GLY A 591 -10.53 -8.92 -12.00
CA GLY A 591 -11.24 -7.75 -11.49
C GLY A 591 -12.62 -8.05 -10.89
N GLU A 592 -13.41 -8.93 -11.52
CA GLU A 592 -14.74 -9.31 -11.02
C GLU A 592 -14.88 -10.82 -10.80
N ASN A 593 -14.06 -11.63 -11.46
CA ASN A 593 -14.18 -13.08 -11.46
C ASN A 593 -12.83 -13.75 -11.22
N PHE A 594 -12.90 -14.98 -10.70
CA PHE A 594 -11.78 -15.90 -10.71
C PHE A 594 -11.80 -16.73 -11.98
N LYS A 595 -10.62 -17.03 -12.51
CA LYS A 595 -10.41 -18.01 -13.57
C LYS A 595 -9.57 -19.16 -13.03
N CYS A 596 -10.12 -20.38 -13.06
CA CYS A 596 -9.35 -21.60 -12.80
C CYS A 596 -8.66 -22.07 -14.06
N HIS A 597 -7.34 -22.14 -14.03
CA HIS A 597 -6.57 -22.60 -15.18
C HIS A 597 -6.55 -24.13 -15.35
N LEU A 598 -6.84 -24.89 -14.28
CA LEU A 598 -6.98 -26.34 -14.36
C LEU A 598 -8.34 -26.77 -14.92
N CYS A 599 -9.41 -26.16 -14.42
CA CYS A 599 -10.77 -26.53 -14.81
C CYS A 599 -11.28 -25.78 -16.04
N GLU A 600 -10.56 -24.72 -16.46
CA GLU A 600 -10.89 -23.81 -17.55
C GLU A 600 -12.26 -23.14 -17.40
N VAL A 601 -12.59 -22.76 -16.17
CA VAL A 601 -13.86 -22.10 -15.83
C VAL A 601 -13.60 -20.73 -15.21
N THR A 602 -14.53 -19.81 -15.47
CA THR A 602 -14.59 -18.49 -14.83
C THR A 602 -15.82 -18.44 -13.93
N PHE A 603 -15.67 -17.95 -12.71
CA PHE A 603 -16.73 -17.91 -11.71
C PHE A 603 -16.59 -16.70 -10.78
N PHE A 604 -17.69 -16.29 -10.17
CA PHE A 604 -17.73 -15.19 -9.22
C PHE A 604 -17.03 -15.57 -7.90
N PRO A 605 -16.44 -14.61 -7.17
CA PRO A 605 -15.78 -14.84 -5.87
C PRO A 605 -16.63 -15.62 -4.85
N LEU A 606 -17.95 -15.44 -4.85
CA LEU A 606 -18.86 -16.16 -3.96
C LEU A 606 -18.91 -17.67 -4.22
N LEU A 607 -18.56 -18.12 -5.42
CA LEU A 607 -18.52 -19.54 -5.81
C LEU A 607 -17.13 -20.16 -5.64
N PHE A 608 -16.19 -19.42 -5.05
CA PHE A 608 -14.81 -19.87 -4.90
C PHE A 608 -14.70 -21.16 -4.08
N GLU A 609 -15.36 -21.21 -2.91
CA GLU A 609 -15.33 -22.39 -2.05
C GLU A 609 -15.99 -23.59 -2.73
N GLU A 610 -17.16 -23.39 -3.34
CA GLU A 610 -17.88 -24.43 -4.08
C GLU A 610 -17.03 -25.01 -5.22
N HIS A 611 -16.35 -24.16 -5.98
CA HIS A 611 -15.49 -24.60 -7.07
C HIS A 611 -14.32 -25.46 -6.58
N CYS A 612 -13.64 -25.03 -5.51
CA CYS A 612 -12.51 -25.77 -4.93
C CYS A 612 -12.94 -27.14 -4.37
N GLU A 613 -14.21 -27.29 -3.98
CA GLU A 613 -14.77 -28.55 -3.50
C GLU A 613 -15.23 -29.49 -4.62
N THR A 614 -15.20 -29.04 -5.88
CA THR A 614 -15.58 -29.91 -7.00
C THR A 614 -14.57 -31.05 -7.18
N PRO A 615 -15.03 -32.31 -7.38
CA PRO A 615 -14.13 -33.44 -7.63
C PRO A 615 -13.21 -33.23 -8.83
N LYS A 616 -13.67 -32.49 -9.85
CA LYS A 616 -12.87 -32.14 -11.03
C LYS A 616 -11.65 -31.30 -10.65
N HIS A 617 -11.83 -30.30 -9.78
CA HIS A 617 -10.73 -29.44 -9.34
C HIS A 617 -9.74 -30.22 -8.45
N ASP A 618 -10.23 -31.02 -7.49
CA ASP A 618 -9.37 -31.84 -6.62
C ASP A 618 -8.49 -32.83 -7.39
N VAL A 619 -9.07 -33.56 -8.35
CA VAL A 619 -8.33 -34.50 -9.19
C VAL A 619 -7.30 -33.76 -10.05
N ALA A 620 -7.70 -32.67 -10.72
CA ALA A 620 -6.78 -31.90 -11.54
C ALA A 620 -5.62 -31.33 -10.72
N MET A 621 -5.89 -30.80 -9.52
CA MET A 621 -4.88 -30.28 -8.60
C MET A 621 -3.83 -31.33 -8.22
N ARG A 622 -4.27 -32.54 -7.86
CA ARG A 622 -3.39 -33.63 -7.43
C ARG A 622 -2.55 -34.17 -8.56
N ASP A 623 -3.16 -34.38 -9.72
CA ASP A 623 -2.54 -35.11 -10.83
C ASP A 623 -1.72 -34.21 -11.75
N THR A 624 -1.82 -32.89 -11.63
CA THR A 624 -1.04 -31.95 -12.46
C THR A 624 0.46 -32.20 -12.27
N PRO A 625 1.23 -32.44 -13.35
CA PRO A 625 2.65 -32.71 -13.23
C PRO A 625 3.48 -31.48 -12.84
N VAL A 626 4.44 -31.66 -11.93
CA VAL A 626 5.47 -30.69 -11.52
C VAL A 626 6.78 -31.07 -12.19
N LEU A 627 7.49 -30.09 -12.75
CA LEU A 627 8.79 -30.28 -13.39
C LEU A 627 9.88 -30.27 -12.31
N ILE A 628 10.60 -31.37 -12.15
CA ILE A 628 11.60 -31.53 -11.08
C ILE A 628 13.02 -31.13 -11.49
N GLN A 629 13.25 -30.87 -12.78
CA GLN A 629 14.57 -30.42 -13.28
C GLN A 629 14.96 -29.00 -12.83
N TYR A 630 14.04 -28.27 -12.18
CA TYR A 630 14.26 -26.91 -11.69
C TYR A 630 14.12 -26.87 -10.16
N ASP A 631 15.16 -27.31 -9.43
CA ASP A 631 15.14 -27.50 -7.96
C ASP A 631 14.68 -26.28 -7.13
N SER A 632 14.87 -25.08 -7.67
CA SER A 632 14.51 -23.82 -7.01
C SER A 632 13.28 -23.14 -7.63
N GLU A 633 12.60 -23.83 -8.53
CA GLU A 633 11.39 -23.35 -9.21
C GLU A 633 10.20 -24.24 -8.87
N PHE A 634 9.00 -23.67 -9.05
CA PHE A 634 7.76 -24.42 -8.88
C PHE A 634 6.93 -24.34 -10.17
N ILE A 635 7.31 -25.16 -11.15
CA ILE A 635 6.74 -25.15 -12.50
C ILE A 635 5.87 -26.37 -12.70
N ARG A 636 4.66 -26.15 -13.23
CA ARG A 636 3.64 -27.20 -13.36
C ARG A 636 3.06 -27.22 -14.76
N GLU A 637 2.92 -28.38 -15.36
CA GLU A 637 2.37 -28.53 -16.70
C GLU A 637 0.84 -28.73 -16.64
N ILE A 638 0.09 -27.64 -16.75
CA ILE A 638 -1.38 -27.68 -16.63
C ILE A 638 -2.05 -28.36 -17.83
N ARG A 639 -1.39 -28.32 -19.00
CA ARG A 639 -1.81 -28.97 -20.26
C ARG A 639 -0.55 -29.32 -21.05
N PRO A 640 -0.58 -30.30 -21.97
CA PRO A 640 0.57 -30.63 -22.79
C PRO A 640 1.19 -29.39 -23.46
N GLY A 641 2.44 -29.07 -23.10
CA GLY A 641 3.17 -27.90 -23.61
C GLY A 641 2.79 -26.54 -23.00
N CYS A 642 1.88 -26.49 -22.02
CA CYS A 642 1.52 -25.27 -21.28
C CYS A 642 1.99 -25.37 -19.83
N PHE A 643 2.85 -24.43 -19.43
CA PHE A 643 3.50 -24.43 -18.12
C PHE A 643 3.01 -23.26 -17.28
N HIS A 644 2.82 -23.49 -15.99
CA HIS A 644 2.39 -22.53 -15.01
C HIS A 644 3.54 -22.26 -14.03
N CYS A 645 3.91 -20.99 -13.85
CA CYS A 645 4.91 -20.56 -12.87
C CYS A 645 4.28 -20.30 -11.50
N GLY A 646 4.69 -21.07 -10.50
CA GLY A 646 4.20 -20.98 -9.12
C GLY A 646 4.53 -19.67 -8.38
N PHE A 647 5.52 -18.90 -8.85
CA PHE A 647 5.87 -17.61 -8.25
C PHE A 647 5.12 -16.45 -8.88
N CYS A 648 5.02 -16.43 -10.21
CA CYS A 648 4.45 -15.32 -10.98
C CYS A 648 2.94 -15.47 -11.22
N ASN A 649 2.38 -16.68 -11.04
CA ASN A 649 1.01 -17.03 -11.42
C ASN A 649 0.74 -16.80 -12.92
N GLU A 650 1.75 -17.07 -13.76
CA GLU A 650 1.70 -16.90 -15.21
C GLU A 650 1.67 -18.25 -15.94
N ILE A 651 1.02 -18.27 -17.11
CA ILE A 651 0.96 -19.43 -17.99
C ILE A 651 1.70 -19.13 -19.29
N VAL A 652 2.63 -20.02 -19.64
CA VAL A 652 3.45 -19.93 -20.85
C VAL A 652 3.24 -21.14 -21.76
N SER A 653 3.34 -20.93 -23.07
CA SER A 653 2.90 -21.88 -24.11
C SER A 653 4.00 -22.78 -24.69
N SER A 654 5.18 -22.88 -24.06
CA SER A 654 6.21 -23.85 -24.42
C SER A 654 7.30 -23.91 -23.35
N LEU A 655 8.16 -24.94 -23.42
CA LEU A 655 9.31 -25.05 -22.53
C LEU A 655 10.34 -23.94 -22.79
N GLU A 656 10.58 -23.60 -24.06
CA GLU A 656 11.47 -22.48 -24.43
C GLU A 656 10.98 -21.15 -23.82
N LYS A 657 9.66 -20.93 -23.80
CA LYS A 657 9.08 -19.75 -23.17
C LYS A 657 9.14 -19.79 -21.65
N ILE A 658 9.04 -20.96 -21.01
CA ILE A 658 9.27 -21.04 -19.55
C ILE A 658 10.71 -20.70 -19.23
N GLU A 659 11.68 -21.20 -19.99
CA GLU A 659 13.09 -20.85 -19.79
C GLU A 659 13.36 -19.36 -19.99
N ALA A 660 12.77 -18.74 -21.00
CA ALA A 660 12.84 -17.29 -21.18
C ALA A 660 12.18 -16.53 -20.01
N HIS A 661 11.02 -16.99 -19.53
CA HIS A 661 10.31 -16.42 -18.39
C HIS A 661 11.13 -16.51 -17.10
N LEU A 662 11.73 -17.67 -16.80
CA LEU A 662 12.60 -17.88 -15.63
C LEU A 662 13.81 -16.94 -15.63
N ASN A 663 14.29 -16.54 -16.81
CA ASN A 663 15.38 -15.59 -16.96
C ASN A 663 14.93 -14.12 -17.00
N SER A 664 13.62 -13.84 -17.01
CA SER A 664 13.10 -12.48 -17.01
C SER A 664 13.40 -11.74 -15.69
N LEU A 665 13.37 -10.41 -15.72
CA LEU A 665 13.50 -9.59 -14.51
C LEU A 665 12.31 -9.80 -13.57
N SER A 666 11.09 -9.83 -14.12
CA SER A 666 9.85 -10.00 -13.36
C SER A 666 9.84 -11.30 -12.55
N HIS A 667 10.25 -12.43 -13.15
CA HIS A 667 10.35 -13.70 -12.41
C HIS A 667 11.36 -13.63 -11.27
N ARG A 668 12.54 -13.05 -11.51
CA ARG A 668 13.57 -12.88 -10.49
C ARG A 668 13.08 -12.04 -9.30
N GLU A 669 12.30 -11.00 -9.56
CA GLU A 669 11.66 -10.19 -8.53
C GLU A 669 10.61 -10.98 -7.75
N CYS A 670 9.65 -11.62 -8.43
CA CYS A 670 8.63 -12.45 -7.79
C CYS A 670 9.23 -13.55 -6.91
N LYS A 671 10.25 -14.25 -7.42
CA LYS A 671 11.00 -15.28 -6.68
C LYS A 671 11.77 -14.67 -5.50
N GLY A 672 12.40 -13.50 -5.68
CA GLY A 672 13.07 -12.76 -4.62
C GLY A 672 12.12 -12.41 -3.48
N TYR A 673 10.93 -11.90 -3.79
CA TYR A 673 9.88 -11.63 -2.81
C TYR A 673 9.40 -12.90 -2.11
N ALA A 674 9.19 -14.00 -2.85
CA ALA A 674 8.85 -15.30 -2.27
C ALA A 674 9.93 -15.80 -1.30
N SER A 675 11.21 -15.71 -1.66
CA SER A 675 12.32 -16.08 -0.80
C SER A 675 12.41 -15.21 0.45
N TRP A 676 12.23 -13.88 0.31
CA TRP A 676 12.21 -12.97 1.44
C TRP A 676 11.07 -13.32 2.42
N ARG A 677 9.86 -13.58 1.93
CA ARG A 677 8.72 -14.01 2.75
C ARG A 677 8.99 -15.34 3.46
N LEU A 678 9.52 -16.32 2.73
CA LEU A 678 9.94 -17.59 3.33
C LEU A 678 10.91 -17.38 4.49
N GLN A 679 11.91 -16.51 4.32
CA GLN A 679 12.87 -16.18 5.37
C GLN A 679 12.20 -15.57 6.61
N GLN A 680 11.17 -14.72 6.44
CA GLN A 680 10.40 -14.19 7.57
C GLN A 680 9.66 -15.31 8.33
N TYR A 681 9.21 -16.35 7.65
CA TYR A 681 8.50 -17.48 8.26
C TYR A 681 9.43 -18.53 8.88
N GLN A 682 10.73 -18.57 8.53
CA GLN A 682 11.67 -19.59 9.04
C GLN A 682 11.69 -19.73 10.58
N PRO A 683 11.68 -18.65 11.40
CA PRO A 683 11.64 -18.79 12.86
C PRO A 683 10.39 -19.48 13.37
N GLU A 684 9.24 -19.24 12.73
CA GLU A 684 7.96 -19.83 13.10
C GLU A 684 7.88 -21.29 12.63
N ILE A 685 8.32 -21.57 11.40
CA ILE A 685 8.45 -22.94 10.87
C ILE A 685 9.32 -23.77 11.81
N ALA A 686 10.46 -23.23 12.26
CA ALA A 686 11.37 -23.90 13.19
C ALA A 686 10.75 -24.15 14.57
N LYS A 687 9.87 -23.25 15.04
CA LYS A 687 9.19 -23.37 16.33
C LYS A 687 8.02 -24.37 16.29
N ASN A 688 7.30 -24.42 15.17
CA ASN A 688 6.04 -25.14 15.00
C ASN A 688 6.18 -26.44 14.18
N GLN A 689 7.39 -27.00 14.05
CA GLN A 689 7.68 -28.22 13.26
C GLN A 689 6.76 -29.43 13.57
N TYR A 690 6.00 -29.40 14.66
CA TYR A 690 5.12 -30.49 15.09
C TYR A 690 3.61 -30.18 15.01
N GLU A 691 3.15 -28.93 14.80
CA GLU A 691 1.73 -28.58 14.96
C GLU A 691 0.97 -28.23 13.66
N THR A 692 1.66 -27.88 12.57
CA THR A 692 1.01 -27.38 11.33
C THR A 692 1.50 -28.04 10.04
N VAL A 693 2.02 -29.27 10.11
CA VAL A 693 2.36 -30.05 8.91
C VAL A 693 1.14 -30.82 8.44
N PHE A 694 0.58 -30.42 7.29
CA PHE A 694 -0.41 -31.23 6.60
C PHE A 694 0.30 -32.30 5.76
N SER A 695 -0.12 -33.57 5.91
CA SER A 695 0.32 -34.64 5.02
C SER A 695 -0.30 -34.47 3.63
N ALA A 696 0.36 -35.01 2.60
CA ALA A 696 -0.10 -34.97 1.21
C ALA A 696 -1.54 -35.51 1.01
N GLU A 697 -2.02 -36.39 1.89
CA GLU A 697 -3.40 -36.90 1.88
C GLU A 697 -4.47 -35.83 2.18
N PHE A 698 -4.08 -34.61 2.58
CA PHE A 698 -4.96 -33.56 3.12
C PHE A 698 -5.30 -32.43 2.11
N PHE A 699 -5.09 -32.66 0.82
CA PHE A 699 -4.62 -31.61 -0.10
C PHE A 699 -5.60 -30.50 -0.54
N ALA A 700 -6.82 -30.76 -1.02
CA ALA A 700 -7.71 -29.68 -1.50
C ALA A 700 -8.91 -29.42 -0.57
N LYS A 701 -9.73 -30.45 -0.33
CA LYS A 701 -11.02 -30.31 0.39
C LYS A 701 -10.88 -29.77 1.82
N ASN A 702 -9.76 -30.06 2.49
CA ASN A 702 -9.52 -29.59 3.85
C ASN A 702 -8.69 -28.31 3.90
N LEU A 703 -7.91 -28.00 2.85
CA LEU A 703 -7.09 -26.80 2.78
C LEU A 703 -7.99 -25.57 2.69
N THR A 704 -8.98 -25.56 1.79
CA THR A 704 -9.98 -24.49 1.72
C THR A 704 -10.79 -24.40 3.00
N ARG A 705 -11.35 -25.52 3.48
CA ARG A 705 -12.18 -25.52 4.69
C ARG A 705 -11.44 -25.00 5.93
N LYS A 706 -10.13 -25.19 6.07
CA LYS A 706 -9.35 -24.64 7.21
C LYS A 706 -8.80 -23.23 7.00
N LEU A 707 -8.81 -22.72 5.78
CA LEU A 707 -8.41 -21.34 5.48
C LEU A 707 -9.56 -20.37 5.74
N PHE A 708 -10.78 -20.77 5.41
CA PHE A 708 -11.98 -19.95 5.58
C PHE A 708 -12.71 -20.15 6.92
N ASN A 709 -12.32 -21.17 7.71
CA ASN A 709 -12.71 -21.33 9.12
C ASN A 709 -11.56 -20.97 10.05
#